data_AF-A0A6J8EDQ0-F1
#
_entry.id   AF-A0A6J8EDQ0-F1
#
_cell.length_a   1.000
_cell.length_b   1.000
_cell.length_c   1.000
_cell.angle_alpha   90.00
_cell.angle_beta   90.00
_cell.angle_gamma   90.00
#
_symmetry.space_group_name_H-M   'P 1'
#
loop_
_entity.id
_entity.type
_entity.pdbx_description
1 polymer ?
#
loop_
_entity_poly.entity_id
_entity_poly.type
_entity_poly.pdbx_seq_one_letter_code
_entity_poly.pdbx_strand_id
1 'polypeptide(L)'
;MSQELSAYDSVVSEKDGDNSSSREAQAAVVVFREPFEDKVCFEGETVSLECIIEGGMKPWPCKWYKGDKIVSSDNIRDESKDQTYKLTILNATNEDEGVYTLMIRNEKKDVQLKVIERQEGCVHLRNYQLELATIALRGENTIICAESGAGKTIVSYHVIERHLLNNPRGKVVFISRTNILQEQQYERACDTFSTPHFQGTINIWKAEDDDSDDFKMEIQKANLIFSTPKSLCNHLMDATAVHVSIRTFTLIILDECHHAYGKSVYNELMSYYRMAKYGEEMDCLPQIVGLTSSPGINKVKDLTSAKGHLKQIMANLDVSKLSIVKRYKEELLRYTSIAAKVILVYKIRQHEPVKHILLQAMAYVESKMNSRIDVFAEIREIGRKIEGENDIQAIIEIIESEYQRLEEDSGFIICVMTRAAAKAVAERLPGYLRCTNLTGLHKSVEEGGTVGKNKGRDSIVGTSTDFETENKNIQQQYLMAQAIEEISKLNIVSDIAIAEKSIFETEEIERMAAKNKKRKGLFSVHCKYCGVVITDGNLMRHVNKKWYIVCDKEVLTRVDRITIPTKKQKEFDGFRMLEKAYGSECGHNWDSIFMYKESEFIALAQDYVKIFDRQAGKFIDCRKWSNLVFKIKHMSDDDLQNYKK
;
A
#
# COMPACT_ATOMS: atom_id res chain seq x y z
N MET A 1 39.10 44.37 6.15
CA MET A 1 40.26 45.06 5.56
C MET A 1 39.87 45.50 4.18
N SER A 2 39.50 46.76 4.05
CA SER A 2 39.14 47.42 2.80
C SER A 2 40.38 48.05 2.19
N GLN A 3 40.43 48.04 0.85
CA GLN A 3 41.47 48.57 -0.06
C GLN A 3 42.52 47.54 -0.48
N GLU A 4 42.33 47.00 -1.69
CA GLU A 4 43.30 47.05 -2.79
C GLU A 4 42.71 46.29 -3.98
N LEU A 5 42.29 47.01 -5.02
CA LEU A 5 42.21 46.54 -6.42
C LEU A 5 41.84 47.74 -7.29
N SER A 6 42.86 48.53 -7.58
CA SER A 6 42.89 49.50 -8.68
C SER A 6 44.24 49.28 -9.34
N ALA A 7 44.27 48.67 -10.52
CA ALA A 7 45.03 49.20 -11.64
C ALA A 7 44.88 48.33 -12.90
N TYR A 8 44.97 49.04 -14.02
CA TYR A 8 45.32 48.59 -15.37
C TYR A 8 44.21 48.08 -16.28
N ASP A 9 43.66 49.04 -17.02
CA ASP A 9 43.16 48.88 -18.39
C ASP A 9 44.03 49.71 -19.36
N SER A 10 44.00 49.34 -20.64
CA SER A 10 44.70 49.88 -21.85
C SER A 10 46.05 49.22 -22.18
N VAL A 11 46.39 48.81 -23.41
CA VAL A 11 46.19 49.42 -24.75
C VAL A 11 46.26 48.31 -25.83
N VAL A 12 45.43 48.37 -26.89
CA VAL A 12 45.79 48.45 -28.34
C VAL A 12 44.49 48.46 -29.18
N SER A 13 44.55 49.27 -30.23
CA SER A 13 43.54 49.97 -31.02
C SER A 13 43.12 49.31 -32.34
N GLU A 14 41.90 49.69 -32.79
CA GLU A 14 41.40 49.88 -34.19
C GLU A 14 41.34 48.65 -35.15
N LYS A 15 40.32 48.42 -36.00
CA LYS A 15 39.28 49.30 -36.59
C LYS A 15 38.16 48.47 -37.31
N ASP A 16 37.05 49.17 -37.56
CA ASP A 16 35.92 48.90 -38.49
C ASP A 16 34.90 47.83 -38.06
N GLY A 17 33.58 48.05 -38.00
CA GLY A 17 32.72 49.17 -38.36
C GLY A 17 31.30 48.60 -38.57
N ASP A 18 30.32 49.23 -37.91
CA ASP A 18 28.89 49.34 -38.27
C ASP A 18 27.82 48.70 -37.35
N ASN A 19 26.82 49.56 -37.10
CA ASN A 19 25.62 49.60 -36.28
C ASN A 19 24.95 48.30 -35.77
N SER A 20 24.67 48.26 -34.46
CA SER A 20 23.33 48.51 -33.88
C SER A 20 23.13 47.91 -32.48
N SER A 21 22.56 48.73 -31.60
CA SER A 21 21.92 48.39 -30.30
C SER A 21 22.81 47.81 -29.19
N SER A 22 23.03 48.65 -28.19
CA SER A 22 23.41 48.31 -26.82
C SER A 22 22.51 47.22 -26.24
N ARG A 23 22.99 45.97 -26.20
CA ARG A 23 22.54 44.99 -25.22
C ARG A 23 23.45 45.11 -24.02
N GLU A 24 23.01 45.87 -23.02
CA GLU A 24 23.53 45.73 -21.66
C GLU A 24 23.45 44.24 -21.29
N ALA A 25 24.61 43.62 -21.09
CA ALA A 25 24.69 42.27 -20.55
C ALA A 25 24.18 42.33 -19.11
N GLN A 26 22.88 42.08 -18.94
CA GLN A 26 22.27 41.88 -17.64
C GLN A 26 23.03 40.73 -16.97
N ALA A 27 23.82 41.04 -15.94
CA ALA A 27 24.56 40.04 -15.19
C ALA A 27 23.56 39.00 -14.67
N ALA A 28 23.70 37.74 -15.10
CA ALA A 28 22.82 36.67 -14.67
C ALA A 28 22.85 36.60 -13.13
N VAL A 29 21.72 36.92 -12.50
CA VAL A 29 21.56 36.90 -11.04
C VAL A 29 21.67 35.46 -10.57
N VAL A 30 22.49 35.22 -9.55
CA VAL A 30 22.62 33.88 -8.93
C VAL A 30 21.42 33.71 -7.99
N VAL A 31 20.53 32.79 -8.31
CA VAL A 31 19.39 32.45 -7.45
C VAL A 31 19.58 31.02 -6.96
N PHE A 32 19.79 30.87 -5.65
CA PHE A 32 19.89 29.55 -5.01
C PHE A 32 18.50 28.94 -4.83
N ARG A 33 18.32 27.71 -5.29
CA ARG A 33 17.10 26.91 -5.12
C ARG A 33 17.35 25.69 -4.24
N GLU A 34 16.26 25.09 -3.80
CA GLU A 34 16.25 23.84 -3.06
C GLU A 34 16.67 22.65 -3.94
N PRO A 35 17.22 21.59 -3.34
CA PRO A 35 17.56 21.49 -1.91
C PRO A 35 18.86 22.25 -1.59
N PHE A 36 18.93 22.92 -0.44
CA PHE A 36 20.17 23.41 0.19
C PHE A 36 19.90 23.58 1.68
N GLU A 37 19.88 22.45 2.39
CA GLU A 37 19.40 22.32 3.76
C GLU A 37 20.44 21.62 4.61
N ASP A 38 20.44 21.94 5.91
CA ASP A 38 21.29 21.29 6.89
C ASP A 38 21.16 19.77 6.84
N LYS A 39 22.28 19.09 7.00
CA LYS A 39 22.38 17.63 6.95
C LYS A 39 22.93 17.07 8.25
N VAL A 40 22.37 15.95 8.66
CA VAL A 40 22.92 15.11 9.72
C VAL A 40 23.42 13.83 9.09
N CYS A 41 24.59 13.32 9.50
CA CYS A 41 25.07 11.99 9.13
C CYS A 41 25.63 11.20 10.30
N PHE A 42 25.68 9.87 10.18
CA PHE A 42 26.40 9.05 11.14
C PHE A 42 27.86 8.91 10.73
N GLU A 43 28.74 8.71 11.70
CA GLU A 43 30.16 8.46 11.44
C GLU A 43 30.35 7.25 10.49
N GLY A 44 31.26 7.41 9.52
CA GLY A 44 31.53 6.44 8.46
C GLY A 44 30.56 6.50 7.28
N GLU A 45 29.53 7.35 7.29
CA GLU A 45 28.63 7.52 6.15
C GLU A 45 29.18 8.43 5.07
N THR A 46 28.70 8.23 3.84
CA THR A 46 28.91 9.22 2.77
C THR A 46 27.74 10.19 2.75
N VAL A 47 28.02 11.50 2.83
CA VAL A 47 27.02 12.57 2.80
C VAL A 47 27.27 13.50 1.62
N SER A 48 26.20 14.07 1.06
CA SER A 48 26.28 15.06 -0.01
C SER A 48 25.52 16.33 0.34
N LEU A 49 26.19 17.46 0.17
CA LEU A 49 25.63 18.80 0.26
C LEU A 49 25.40 19.29 -1.17
N GLU A 50 24.14 19.46 -1.57
CA GLU A 50 23.75 19.76 -2.94
C GLU A 50 23.01 21.10 -2.99
N CYS A 51 23.18 21.86 -4.08
CA CYS A 51 22.46 23.10 -4.38
C CYS A 51 22.09 23.16 -5.86
N ILE A 52 20.90 23.66 -6.18
CA ILE A 52 20.49 23.99 -7.55
C ILE A 52 20.55 25.51 -7.74
N ILE A 53 21.14 25.98 -8.84
CA ILE A 53 21.30 27.40 -9.13
C ILE A 53 20.74 27.72 -10.52
N GLU A 54 19.83 28.68 -10.58
CA GLU A 54 19.23 29.15 -11.83
C GLU A 54 20.19 30.06 -12.62
N GLY A 55 20.17 29.99 -13.96
CA GLY A 55 20.77 31.02 -14.80
C GLY A 55 21.82 30.58 -15.84
N GLY A 56 22.00 29.27 -16.10
CA GLY A 56 22.90 28.82 -17.17
C GLY A 56 22.71 27.36 -17.61
N MET A 57 23.12 27.04 -18.84
CA MET A 57 23.24 25.66 -19.35
C MET A 57 24.57 24.98 -18.95
N LYS A 58 25.48 25.73 -18.30
CA LYS A 58 26.79 25.23 -17.84
C LYS A 58 27.06 25.74 -16.42
N PRO A 59 27.75 24.95 -15.57
CA PRO A 59 28.07 25.34 -14.21
C PRO A 59 29.07 26.51 -14.22
N TRP A 60 28.79 27.53 -13.40
CA TRP A 60 29.70 28.62 -13.07
C TRP A 60 30.81 28.11 -12.15
N PRO A 61 31.98 28.79 -12.12
CA PRO A 61 33.01 28.47 -11.14
C PRO A 61 32.48 28.62 -9.71
N CYS A 62 32.69 27.60 -8.89
CA CYS A 62 32.30 27.56 -7.49
C CYS A 62 33.47 27.20 -6.59
N LYS A 63 33.38 27.57 -5.31
CA LYS A 63 34.29 27.10 -4.26
C LYS A 63 33.48 26.72 -3.02
N TRP A 64 33.89 25.63 -2.39
CA TRP A 64 33.35 25.21 -1.09
C TRP A 64 34.32 25.57 0.02
N TYR A 65 33.79 26.13 1.10
CA TYR A 65 34.54 26.50 2.30
C TYR A 65 33.98 25.79 3.53
N LYS A 66 34.82 25.51 4.52
CA LYS A 66 34.43 25.12 5.89
C LYS A 66 35.07 26.13 6.84
N GLY A 67 34.27 27.01 7.42
CA GLY A 67 34.79 28.24 8.02
C GLY A 67 35.53 29.09 6.97
N ASP A 68 36.77 29.50 7.27
CA ASP A 68 37.58 30.34 6.36
C ASP A 68 38.46 29.55 5.38
N LYS A 69 38.43 28.21 5.43
CA LYS A 69 39.31 27.35 4.62
C LYS A 69 38.56 26.75 3.44
N ILE A 70 39.19 26.74 2.27
CA ILE A 70 38.70 25.98 1.12
C ILE A 70 38.73 24.50 1.49
N VAL A 71 37.64 23.80 1.20
CA VAL A 71 37.51 22.38 1.46
C VAL A 71 38.37 21.60 0.47
N SER A 72 39.40 20.93 0.95
CA SER A 72 40.25 20.06 0.13
C SER A 72 40.84 18.94 1.01
N SER A 73 40.33 17.73 0.86
CA SER A 73 40.79 16.54 1.55
C SER A 73 40.50 15.29 0.71
N ASP A 74 41.20 14.18 1.00
CA ASP A 74 41.09 12.95 0.20
C ASP A 74 39.69 12.33 0.26
N ASN A 75 38.97 12.55 1.36
CA ASN A 75 37.60 12.10 1.58
C ASN A 75 36.55 12.99 0.92
N ILE A 76 36.92 14.10 0.27
CA ILE A 76 35.96 15.05 -0.31
C ILE A 76 36.02 15.04 -1.84
N ARG A 77 34.84 15.15 -2.46
CA ARG A 77 34.64 15.22 -3.92
C ARG A 77 33.67 16.36 -4.24
N ASP A 78 34.10 17.33 -5.01
CA ASP A 78 33.23 18.36 -5.57
C ASP A 78 32.82 18.00 -7.00
N GLU A 79 31.52 18.08 -7.28
CA GLU A 79 30.95 17.82 -8.58
C GLU A 79 29.98 18.95 -8.94
N SER A 80 30.20 19.58 -10.08
CA SER A 80 29.33 20.62 -10.61
C SER A 80 28.89 20.24 -12.02
N LYS A 81 27.60 20.01 -12.21
CA LYS A 81 27.02 19.60 -13.49
C LYS A 81 25.74 20.37 -13.78
N ASP A 82 25.69 20.98 -14.96
CA ASP A 82 24.57 21.80 -15.42
C ASP A 82 24.25 22.94 -14.42
N GLN A 83 23.18 22.79 -13.64
CA GLN A 83 22.75 23.74 -12.60
C GLN A 83 22.95 23.22 -11.17
N THR A 84 23.48 22.00 -11.03
CA THR A 84 23.65 21.30 -9.76
C THR A 84 25.09 21.39 -9.29
N TYR A 85 25.27 21.82 -8.05
CA TYR A 85 26.55 21.92 -7.36
C TYR A 85 26.53 21.03 -6.13
N LYS A 86 27.51 20.13 -6.03
CA LYS A 86 27.47 19.06 -5.04
C LYS A 86 28.85 18.86 -4.40
N LEU A 87 28.89 18.88 -3.07
CA LEU A 87 30.03 18.47 -2.27
C LEU A 87 29.72 17.12 -1.63
N THR A 88 30.52 16.09 -1.89
CA THR A 88 30.39 14.76 -1.31
C THR A 88 31.53 14.50 -0.34
N ILE A 89 31.19 14.15 0.90
CA ILE A 89 32.12 13.76 1.96
C ILE A 89 31.97 12.25 2.15
N LEU A 90 33.03 11.50 1.87
CA LEU A 90 33.11 10.05 1.98
C LEU A 90 33.54 9.66 3.39
N ASN A 91 32.92 8.63 3.97
CA ASN A 91 33.28 8.10 5.29
C ASN A 91 33.44 9.21 6.36
N ALA A 92 32.40 10.03 6.54
CA ALA A 92 32.42 11.22 7.38
C ALA A 92 32.88 10.91 8.82
N THR A 93 33.77 11.72 9.35
CA THR A 93 34.24 11.65 10.75
C THR A 93 33.70 12.82 11.56
N ASN A 94 33.85 12.78 12.88
CA ASN A 94 33.53 13.93 13.74
C ASN A 94 34.30 15.22 13.33
N GLU A 95 35.47 15.10 12.70
CA GLU A 95 36.22 16.23 12.16
C GLU A 95 35.55 16.88 10.95
N ASP A 96 34.66 16.16 10.25
CA ASP A 96 33.92 16.67 9.09
C ASP A 96 32.71 17.53 9.51
N GLU A 97 32.26 17.48 10.77
CA GLU A 97 31.18 18.33 11.32
C GLU A 97 31.50 19.83 11.20
N GLY A 98 30.52 20.63 10.78
CA GLY A 98 30.64 22.09 10.74
C GLY A 98 29.77 22.75 9.67
N VAL A 99 29.94 24.06 9.50
CA VAL A 99 29.24 24.86 8.49
C VAL A 99 30.06 24.91 7.21
N TYR A 100 29.43 24.52 6.10
CA TYR A 100 29.98 24.57 4.75
C TYR A 100 29.36 25.71 3.97
N THR A 101 30.18 26.50 3.26
CA THR A 101 29.74 27.63 2.46
C THR A 101 30.02 27.37 0.98
N LEU A 102 28.96 27.35 0.16
CA LEU A 102 29.08 27.38 -1.29
C LEU A 102 29.20 28.84 -1.75
N MET A 103 30.32 29.18 -2.37
CA MET A 103 30.59 30.51 -2.92
C MET A 103 30.60 30.46 -4.45
N ILE A 104 29.71 31.23 -5.08
CA ILE A 104 29.61 31.36 -6.54
C ILE A 104 29.49 32.83 -6.88
N ARG A 105 30.47 33.34 -7.65
CA ARG A 105 30.63 34.77 -7.92
C ARG A 105 30.69 35.57 -6.61
N ASN A 106 29.76 36.49 -6.39
CA ASN A 106 29.66 37.33 -5.18
C ASN A 106 28.59 36.85 -4.20
N GLU A 107 27.94 35.72 -4.49
CA GLU A 107 26.87 35.18 -3.66
C GLU A 107 27.37 33.95 -2.90
N LYS A 108 26.86 33.77 -1.68
CA LYS A 108 27.21 32.64 -0.82
C LYS A 108 25.98 32.05 -0.16
N LYS A 109 26.03 30.74 0.11
CA LYS A 109 25.01 30.06 0.90
C LYS A 109 25.66 29.06 1.85
N ASP A 110 25.19 29.05 3.09
CA ASP A 110 25.73 28.23 4.18
C ASP A 110 24.83 27.02 4.45
N VAL A 111 25.44 25.86 4.71
CA VAL A 111 24.77 24.61 5.07
C VAL A 111 25.50 23.94 6.22
N GLN A 112 24.79 23.52 7.25
CA GLN A 112 25.39 22.84 8.39
C GLN A 112 25.41 21.32 8.18
N LEU A 113 26.56 20.70 8.46
CA LEU A 113 26.70 19.26 8.58
C LEU A 113 26.94 18.90 10.05
N LYS A 114 26.11 18.01 10.60
CA LYS A 114 26.29 17.41 11.92
C LYS A 114 26.68 15.93 11.77
N VAL A 115 27.65 15.46 12.56
CA VAL A 115 28.10 14.06 12.54
C VAL A 115 27.78 13.39 13.87
N ILE A 116 27.05 12.29 13.85
CA ILE A 116 26.62 11.54 15.03
C ILE A 116 27.48 10.26 15.13
N GLU A 117 28.19 10.10 16.25
CA GLU A 117 28.89 8.85 16.57
C GLU A 117 27.92 7.66 16.59
N ARG A 118 28.32 6.53 15.99
CA ARG A 118 27.51 5.31 15.99
C ARG A 118 27.69 4.54 17.29
N GLN A 119 26.63 4.41 18.09
CA GLN A 119 26.65 3.54 19.27
C GLN A 119 26.34 2.08 18.94
N GLU A 120 26.81 1.18 19.82
CA GLU A 120 26.53 -0.26 19.78
C GLU A 120 25.01 -0.52 19.81
N GLY A 121 24.50 -1.31 18.86
CA GLY A 121 23.07 -1.60 18.70
C GLY A 121 22.35 -0.83 17.58
N CYS A 122 23.01 0.09 16.89
CA CYS A 122 22.45 0.72 15.69
C CYS A 122 22.23 -0.31 14.56
N VAL A 123 21.11 -0.19 13.86
CA VAL A 123 20.80 -1.05 12.71
C VAL A 123 21.75 -0.74 11.55
N HIS A 124 22.67 -1.66 11.28
CA HIS A 124 23.57 -1.56 10.13
C HIS A 124 22.90 -2.13 8.87
N LEU A 125 22.63 -1.25 7.89
CA LEU A 125 22.18 -1.70 6.58
C LEU A 125 23.32 -2.37 5.79
N ARG A 126 23.00 -3.44 5.07
CA ARG A 126 23.91 -4.08 4.10
C ARG A 126 24.14 -3.19 2.88
N ASN A 127 25.14 -3.47 2.06
CA ASN A 127 25.44 -2.58 0.93
C ASN A 127 24.30 -2.55 -0.10
N TYR A 128 23.67 -3.70 -0.38
CA TYR A 128 22.47 -3.73 -1.22
C TYR A 128 21.29 -2.97 -0.61
N GLN A 129 21.18 -2.90 0.73
CA GLN A 129 20.12 -2.17 1.43
C GLN A 129 20.37 -0.66 1.37
N LEU A 130 21.62 -0.22 1.48
CA LEU A 130 22.02 1.17 1.24
C LEU A 130 21.76 1.58 -0.22
N GLU A 131 22.04 0.70 -1.18
CA GLU A 131 21.70 0.91 -2.59
C GLU A 131 20.18 1.11 -2.76
N LEU A 132 19.35 0.27 -2.11
CA LEU A 132 17.90 0.41 -2.13
C LEU A 132 17.41 1.72 -1.49
N ALA A 133 18.05 2.19 -0.42
CA ALA A 133 17.68 3.43 0.26
C ALA A 133 18.01 4.70 -0.55
N THR A 134 19.01 4.63 -1.42
CA THR A 134 19.68 5.81 -2.01
C THR A 134 18.73 6.82 -2.66
N ILE A 135 17.73 6.37 -3.42
CA ILE A 135 16.79 7.28 -4.11
C ILE A 135 15.87 7.97 -3.09
N ALA A 136 15.36 7.21 -2.12
CA ALA A 136 14.51 7.76 -1.06
C ALA A 136 15.27 8.75 -0.16
N LEU A 137 16.54 8.47 0.17
CA LEU A 137 17.37 9.36 0.99
C LEU A 137 17.68 10.71 0.31
N ARG A 138 17.48 10.82 -1.01
CA ARG A 138 17.57 12.10 -1.76
C ARG A 138 16.29 12.93 -1.71
N GLY A 139 15.25 12.46 -1.02
CA GLY A 139 13.94 13.12 -0.99
C GLY A 139 13.06 12.84 -2.21
N GLU A 140 13.46 11.90 -3.08
CA GLU A 140 12.70 11.59 -4.29
C GLU A 140 11.61 10.53 -4.03
N ASN A 141 10.47 10.67 -4.71
CA ASN A 141 9.43 9.63 -4.71
C ASN A 141 9.96 8.37 -5.42
N THR A 142 9.88 7.21 -4.75
CA THR A 142 10.43 5.95 -5.28
C THR A 142 9.64 4.73 -4.83
N ILE A 143 9.70 3.67 -5.63
CA ILE A 143 9.31 2.32 -5.19
C ILE A 143 10.57 1.52 -4.96
N ILE A 144 10.75 1.03 -3.73
CA ILE A 144 11.80 0.09 -3.35
C ILE A 144 11.29 -1.31 -3.67
N CYS A 145 11.85 -1.89 -4.75
CA CYS A 145 11.47 -3.19 -5.25
C CYS A 145 12.62 -4.19 -5.06
N ALA A 146 12.43 -5.11 -4.13
CA ALA A 146 13.39 -6.17 -3.82
C ALA A 146 12.65 -7.39 -3.27
N GLU A 147 13.17 -8.59 -3.50
CA GLU A 147 12.50 -9.85 -3.13
C GLU A 147 12.09 -9.94 -1.65
N SER A 148 11.17 -10.85 -1.35
CA SER A 148 10.75 -11.14 0.03
C SER A 148 11.97 -11.58 0.86
N GLY A 149 12.06 -11.12 2.11
CA GLY A 149 13.23 -11.39 2.96
C GLY A 149 14.44 -10.45 2.73
N ALA A 150 14.47 -9.63 1.67
CA ALA A 150 15.57 -8.68 1.43
C ALA A 150 15.72 -7.60 2.53
N GLY A 151 14.72 -7.43 3.40
CA GLY A 151 14.73 -6.42 4.46
C GLY A 151 14.24 -5.03 4.00
N LYS A 152 13.25 -4.95 3.11
CA LYS A 152 12.65 -3.67 2.67
C LYS A 152 12.16 -2.81 3.84
N THR A 153 11.56 -3.44 4.85
CA THR A 153 11.13 -2.75 6.08
C THR A 153 12.30 -2.06 6.78
N ILE A 154 13.44 -2.75 6.93
CA ILE A 154 14.60 -2.17 7.61
C ILE A 154 15.20 -1.01 6.81
N VAL A 155 15.18 -1.11 5.47
CA VAL A 155 15.53 -0.01 4.57
C VAL A 155 14.60 1.18 4.79
N SER A 156 13.28 0.95 4.91
CA SER A 156 12.32 2.02 5.14
C SER A 156 12.50 2.70 6.50
N TYR A 157 12.83 1.96 7.56
CA TYR A 157 13.12 2.55 8.86
C TYR A 157 14.35 3.46 8.83
N HIS A 158 15.40 3.07 8.10
CA HIS A 158 16.56 3.94 7.88
C HIS A 158 16.21 5.21 7.09
N VAL A 159 15.33 5.10 6.08
CA VAL A 159 14.80 6.28 5.36
C VAL A 159 14.02 7.19 6.31
N ILE A 160 13.15 6.62 7.15
CA ILE A 160 12.36 7.37 8.14
C ILE A 160 13.27 8.06 9.17
N GLU A 161 14.25 7.34 9.70
CA GLU A 161 15.24 7.87 10.63
C GLU A 161 15.95 9.07 10.03
N ARG A 162 16.45 8.92 8.80
CA ARG A 162 17.18 10.00 8.13
C ARG A 162 16.31 11.19 7.80
N HIS A 163 15.07 10.94 7.40
CA HIS A 163 14.09 11.98 7.14
C HIS A 163 13.81 12.79 8.40
N LEU A 164 13.58 12.13 9.55
CA LEU A 164 13.29 12.78 10.81
C LEU A 164 14.51 13.44 11.47
N LEU A 165 15.73 12.91 11.25
CA LEU A 165 16.97 13.57 11.67
C LEU A 165 17.20 14.90 10.93
N ASN A 166 16.92 14.93 9.62
CA ASN A 166 17.04 16.16 8.83
C ASN A 166 15.82 17.08 8.99
N ASN A 167 14.66 16.53 9.39
CA ASN A 167 13.43 17.27 9.64
C ASN A 167 12.80 16.87 10.98
N PRO A 168 13.25 17.44 12.12
CA PRO A 168 12.77 17.07 13.45
C PRO A 168 11.28 17.33 13.70
N ARG A 169 10.66 18.24 12.94
CA ARG A 169 9.21 18.51 12.96
C ARG A 169 8.43 17.70 11.92
N GLY A 170 9.13 16.86 11.16
CA GLY A 170 8.55 16.00 10.15
C GLY A 170 7.50 15.07 10.73
N LYS A 171 6.49 14.78 9.92
CA LYS A 171 5.40 13.87 10.24
C LYS A 171 5.40 12.76 9.22
N VAL A 172 5.64 11.55 9.68
CA VAL A 172 5.72 10.35 8.86
C VAL A 172 4.54 9.46 9.14
N VAL A 173 3.92 8.92 8.09
CA VAL A 173 2.92 7.85 8.24
C VAL A 173 3.38 6.60 7.50
N PHE A 174 3.38 5.48 8.20
CA PHE A 174 3.66 4.16 7.68
C PHE A 174 2.35 3.41 7.49
N ILE A 175 2.02 3.09 6.24
CA ILE A 175 0.76 2.47 5.85
C ILE A 175 0.96 0.98 5.62
N SER A 176 0.25 0.17 6.40
CA SER A 176 0.22 -1.30 6.27
C SER A 176 -1.14 -1.78 5.79
N ARG A 177 -1.16 -2.84 4.96
CA ARG A 177 -2.40 -3.34 4.33
C ARG A 177 -3.48 -3.77 5.34
N THR A 178 -3.07 -4.38 6.45
CA THR A 178 -3.97 -4.96 7.46
C THR A 178 -3.57 -4.50 8.86
N ASN A 179 -4.50 -4.52 9.80
CA ASN A 179 -4.24 -4.17 11.21
C ASN A 179 -3.16 -5.08 11.84
N ILE A 180 -3.12 -6.37 11.46
CA ILE A 180 -2.11 -7.31 11.96
C ILE A 180 -0.71 -6.91 11.48
N LEU A 181 -0.57 -6.60 10.18
CA LEU A 181 0.71 -6.16 9.64
C LEU A 181 1.13 -4.83 10.25
N GLN A 182 0.19 -3.90 10.43
CA GLN A 182 0.41 -2.62 11.09
C GLN A 182 1.00 -2.80 12.51
N GLU A 183 0.38 -3.64 13.34
CA GLU A 183 0.86 -3.93 14.70
C GLU A 183 2.27 -4.53 14.68
N GLN A 184 2.52 -5.50 13.78
CA GLN A 184 3.85 -6.09 13.62
C GLN A 184 4.92 -5.07 13.20
N GLN A 185 4.58 -4.16 12.27
CA GLN A 185 5.52 -3.11 11.85
C GLN A 185 5.74 -2.07 12.95
N TYR A 186 4.73 -1.78 13.77
CA TYR A 186 4.84 -0.88 14.91
C TYR A 186 5.76 -1.46 16.01
N GLU A 187 5.53 -2.70 16.43
CA GLU A 187 6.37 -3.37 17.44
C GLU A 187 7.83 -3.41 17.00
N ARG A 188 8.06 -3.82 15.75
CA ARG A 188 9.40 -3.88 15.17
C ARG A 188 10.06 -2.49 15.08
N ALA A 189 9.28 -1.44 14.83
CA ALA A 189 9.78 -0.08 14.82
C ALA A 189 10.18 0.36 16.23
N CYS A 190 9.36 0.08 17.25
CA CYS A 190 9.71 0.35 18.65
C CYS A 190 11.04 -0.30 19.04
N ASP A 191 11.25 -1.57 18.67
CA ASP A 191 12.52 -2.26 18.91
C ASP A 191 13.69 -1.60 18.16
N THR A 192 13.47 -1.23 16.89
CA THR A 192 14.51 -0.66 16.02
C THR A 192 14.92 0.75 16.47
N PHE A 193 13.97 1.57 16.88
CA PHE A 193 14.16 2.97 17.26
C PHE A 193 14.37 3.17 18.77
N SER A 194 14.55 2.10 19.55
CA SER A 194 14.87 2.18 20.98
C SER A 194 16.27 2.76 21.29
N THR A 195 17.03 3.13 20.25
CA THR A 195 18.36 3.72 20.39
C THR A 195 18.28 5.22 20.74
N PRO A 196 19.26 5.79 21.47
CA PRO A 196 19.23 7.19 21.90
C PRO A 196 19.26 8.23 20.76
N HIS A 197 19.44 7.81 19.51
CA HIS A 197 19.51 8.68 18.34
C HIS A 197 18.13 9.05 17.76
N PHE A 198 17.11 8.21 17.98
CA PHE A 198 15.74 8.54 17.60
C PHE A 198 15.05 9.29 18.72
N GLN A 199 14.93 10.61 18.58
CA GLN A 199 14.25 11.48 19.56
C GLN A 199 12.75 11.69 19.24
N GLY A 200 12.24 11.02 18.21
CA GLY A 200 10.86 11.16 17.78
C GLY A 200 9.89 10.32 18.62
N THR A 201 8.61 10.69 18.58
CA THR A 201 7.54 9.88 19.19
C THR A 201 6.96 8.92 18.13
N ILE A 202 6.82 7.63 18.47
CA ILE A 202 6.26 6.59 17.59
C ILE A 202 4.93 6.11 18.15
N ASN A 203 3.86 6.26 17.37
CA ASN A 203 2.53 5.84 17.78
C ASN A 203 1.84 4.98 16.70
N ILE A 204 0.76 4.32 17.11
CA ILE A 204 -0.08 3.48 16.26
C ILE A 204 -1.51 4.01 16.29
N TRP A 205 -2.15 4.12 15.12
CA TRP A 205 -3.53 4.57 14.99
C TRP A 205 -4.41 3.47 14.41
N LYS A 206 -5.32 2.91 15.22
CA LYS A 206 -6.16 1.79 14.78
C LYS A 206 -7.52 2.29 14.31
N ALA A 207 -8.14 1.52 13.43
CA ALA A 207 -9.47 1.84 12.92
C ALA A 207 -10.59 1.79 14.00
N GLU A 208 -10.30 1.22 15.17
CA GLU A 208 -11.21 1.18 16.32
C GLU A 208 -11.23 2.52 17.07
N ASP A 209 -10.20 3.35 16.88
CA ASP A 209 -10.00 4.64 17.53
C ASP A 209 -10.58 5.80 16.66
N ASP A 210 -11.61 5.56 15.83
CA ASP A 210 -12.14 6.42 14.72
C ASP A 210 -12.76 7.78 15.16
N ASP A 211 -12.07 8.54 16.01
CA ASP A 211 -12.36 9.93 16.39
C ASP A 211 -11.34 10.88 15.74
N SER A 212 -11.83 11.94 15.08
CA SER A 212 -10.97 12.82 14.29
C SER A 212 -10.25 13.88 15.13
N ASP A 213 -10.80 14.29 16.27
CA ASP A 213 -10.13 15.22 17.18
C ASP A 213 -8.98 14.51 17.90
N ASP A 214 -9.19 13.26 18.31
CA ASP A 214 -8.14 12.41 18.87
C ASP A 214 -7.03 12.15 17.85
N PHE A 215 -7.37 11.87 16.58
CA PHE A 215 -6.38 11.67 15.52
C PHE A 215 -5.52 12.93 15.30
N LYS A 216 -6.15 14.10 15.30
CA LYS A 216 -5.46 15.38 15.11
C LYS A 216 -4.48 15.67 16.25
N MET A 217 -4.90 15.41 17.49
CA MET A 217 -4.04 15.51 18.66
C MET A 217 -2.88 14.51 18.58
N GLU A 218 -3.15 13.29 18.11
CA GLU A 218 -2.15 12.24 17.96
C GLU A 218 -1.07 12.62 16.94
N ILE A 219 -1.48 13.16 15.79
CA ILE A 219 -0.55 13.68 14.77
C ILE A 219 0.31 14.81 15.32
N GLN A 220 -0.23 15.68 16.16
CA GLN A 220 0.57 16.75 16.76
C GLN A 220 1.70 16.19 17.66
N LYS A 221 1.43 15.11 18.40
CA LYS A 221 2.37 14.49 19.34
C LYS A 221 3.38 13.55 18.68
N ALA A 222 2.95 12.76 17.70
CA ALA A 222 3.75 11.72 17.05
C ALA A 222 4.63 12.27 15.91
N ASN A 223 5.84 11.75 15.75
CA ASN A 223 6.67 11.96 14.55
C ASN A 223 6.46 10.85 13.52
N LEU A 224 6.20 9.62 13.98
CA LEU A 224 5.93 8.46 13.16
C LEU A 224 4.63 7.79 13.60
N ILE A 225 3.71 7.59 12.67
CA ILE A 225 2.41 6.95 12.91
C ILE A 225 2.27 5.73 12.03
N PHE A 226 1.94 4.58 12.63
CA PHE A 226 1.54 3.40 11.89
C PHE A 226 0.03 3.40 11.71
N SER A 227 -0.46 3.25 10.47
CA SER A 227 -1.89 3.22 10.16
C SER A 227 -2.21 2.23 9.03
N THR A 228 -3.50 2.04 8.76
CA THR A 228 -3.98 1.37 7.54
C THR A 228 -4.51 2.39 6.55
N PRO A 229 -4.58 2.07 5.23
CA PRO A 229 -5.06 3.01 4.23
C PRO A 229 -6.45 3.52 4.56
N LYS A 230 -7.35 2.63 5.02
CA LYS A 230 -8.75 3.00 5.26
C LYS A 230 -8.90 3.92 6.45
N SER A 231 -8.18 3.62 7.54
CA SER A 231 -8.18 4.44 8.75
C SER A 231 -7.68 5.86 8.42
N LEU A 232 -6.57 5.99 7.69
CA LEU A 232 -6.09 7.31 7.26
C LEU A 232 -7.11 8.03 6.35
N CYS A 233 -7.68 7.36 5.34
CA CYS A 233 -8.69 7.97 4.46
C CYS A 233 -9.91 8.52 5.20
N ASN A 234 -10.33 7.92 6.32
CA ASN A 234 -11.45 8.42 7.10
C ASN A 234 -11.19 9.84 7.64
N HIS A 235 -9.94 10.15 7.98
CA HIS A 235 -9.56 11.44 8.56
C HIS A 235 -9.09 12.49 7.52
N LEU A 236 -8.85 12.07 6.27
CA LEU A 236 -8.51 12.95 5.15
C LEU A 236 -9.73 13.51 4.39
N MET A 237 -10.96 13.10 4.74
CA MET A 237 -12.16 13.48 3.96
C MET A 237 -12.46 14.98 4.03
N ASP A 238 -12.65 15.60 2.87
CA ASP A 238 -12.67 17.05 2.68
C ASP A 238 -13.96 17.76 3.16
N ALA A 239 -13.79 19.02 3.60
CA ALA A 239 -14.79 20.06 3.90
C ALA A 239 -15.41 20.18 5.32
N THR A 240 -14.72 19.80 6.40
CA THR A 240 -15.02 20.34 7.75
C THR A 240 -13.72 20.73 8.49
N ALA A 241 -13.81 21.65 9.46
CA ALA A 241 -12.68 22.17 10.24
C ALA A 241 -11.94 21.12 11.12
N VAL A 242 -12.42 19.87 11.11
CA VAL A 242 -11.99 18.76 11.98
C VAL A 242 -11.02 17.80 11.28
N HIS A 243 -10.94 17.81 9.94
CA HIS A 243 -10.12 16.86 9.18
C HIS A 243 -8.65 17.29 8.99
N VAL A 244 -7.77 16.31 8.78
CA VAL A 244 -6.32 16.49 8.59
C VAL A 244 -6.02 16.55 7.09
N SER A 245 -5.17 17.49 6.66
CA SER A 245 -4.71 17.54 5.28
C SER A 245 -3.62 16.50 5.03
N ILE A 246 -3.59 15.89 3.85
CA ILE A 246 -2.48 14.99 3.47
C ILE A 246 -1.13 15.71 3.46
N ARG A 247 -1.15 17.05 3.32
CA ARG A 247 0.02 17.94 3.40
C ARG A 247 0.60 18.05 4.81
N THR A 248 -0.11 17.60 5.83
CA THR A 248 0.42 17.52 7.20
C THR A 248 1.58 16.55 7.30
N PHE A 249 1.62 15.52 6.44
CA PHE A 249 2.73 14.56 6.38
C PHE A 249 3.86 15.09 5.50
N THR A 250 5.09 14.79 5.88
CA THR A 250 6.30 15.09 5.10
C THR A 250 6.85 13.84 4.40
N LEU A 251 6.46 12.64 4.85
CA LEU A 251 6.81 11.35 4.23
C LEU A 251 5.68 10.33 4.45
N ILE A 252 5.31 9.61 3.39
CA ILE A 252 4.37 8.50 3.43
C ILE A 252 5.10 7.24 2.96
N ILE A 253 5.21 6.24 3.85
CA ILE A 253 5.66 4.90 3.49
C ILE A 253 4.45 4.02 3.19
N LEU A 254 4.42 3.40 2.01
CA LEU A 254 3.35 2.51 1.57
C LEU A 254 3.87 1.08 1.51
N ASP A 255 3.55 0.26 2.50
CA ASP A 255 3.90 -1.16 2.47
C ASP A 255 3.01 -1.94 1.49
N GLU A 256 3.57 -2.90 0.78
CA GLU A 256 2.91 -3.59 -0.34
C GLU A 256 2.23 -2.64 -1.33
N CYS A 257 2.98 -1.63 -1.77
CA CYS A 257 2.47 -0.50 -2.57
C CYS A 257 1.87 -0.91 -3.92
N HIS A 258 2.10 -2.15 -4.39
CA HIS A 258 1.45 -2.69 -5.58
C HIS A 258 -0.07 -2.74 -5.48
N HIS A 259 -0.63 -2.62 -4.28
CA HIS A 259 -2.08 -2.47 -4.12
C HIS A 259 -2.61 -1.12 -4.57
N ALA A 260 -1.77 -0.12 -4.86
CA ALA A 260 -2.19 1.15 -5.44
C ALA A 260 -2.58 0.99 -6.93
N TYR A 261 -3.65 0.24 -7.19
CA TYR A 261 -4.17 -0.04 -8.52
C TYR A 261 -5.69 -0.14 -8.51
N GLY A 262 -6.34 0.36 -9.56
CA GLY A 262 -7.79 0.29 -9.72
C GLY A 262 -8.53 1.03 -8.61
N LYS A 263 -9.59 0.42 -8.08
CA LYS A 263 -10.45 1.00 -7.02
C LYS A 263 -10.05 0.54 -5.61
N SER A 264 -8.76 0.32 -5.39
CA SER A 264 -8.24 -0.08 -4.08
C SER A 264 -8.22 1.09 -3.09
N VAL A 265 -8.12 0.77 -1.80
CA VAL A 265 -8.01 1.80 -0.75
C VAL A 265 -6.68 2.54 -0.79
N TYR A 266 -5.60 1.90 -1.28
CA TYR A 266 -4.34 2.61 -1.54
C TYR A 266 -4.52 3.68 -2.62
N ASN A 267 -5.28 3.38 -3.68
CA ASN A 267 -5.53 4.36 -4.73
C ASN A 267 -6.53 5.44 -4.27
N GLU A 268 -7.49 5.10 -3.40
CA GLU A 268 -8.33 6.09 -2.67
C GLU A 268 -7.45 7.05 -1.85
N LEU A 269 -6.48 6.52 -1.08
CA LEU A 269 -5.52 7.33 -0.33
C LEU A 269 -4.73 8.27 -1.25
N MET A 270 -4.16 7.74 -2.33
CA MET A 270 -3.41 8.56 -3.29
C MET A 270 -4.28 9.55 -4.08
N SER A 271 -5.60 9.37 -4.12
CA SER A 271 -6.49 10.37 -4.71
C SER A 271 -6.49 11.68 -3.91
N TYR A 272 -6.30 11.63 -2.59
CA TYR A 272 -6.12 12.83 -1.75
C TYR A 272 -4.77 13.50 -2.04
N TYR A 273 -3.73 12.71 -2.30
CA TYR A 273 -2.42 13.24 -2.71
C TYR A 273 -2.53 14.01 -4.03
N ARG A 274 -3.17 13.41 -5.04
CA ARG A 274 -3.41 14.06 -6.34
C ARG A 274 -4.27 15.31 -6.21
N MET A 275 -5.31 15.28 -5.36
CA MET A 275 -6.11 16.47 -5.05
C MET A 275 -5.25 17.60 -4.50
N ALA A 276 -4.36 17.29 -3.54
CA ALA A 276 -3.44 18.28 -3.01
C ALA A 276 -2.50 18.80 -4.11
N LYS A 277 -1.90 17.91 -4.90
CA LYS A 277 -0.94 18.26 -5.96
C LYS A 277 -1.51 19.16 -7.05
N TYR A 278 -2.74 18.90 -7.49
CA TYR A 278 -3.40 19.68 -8.54
C TYR A 278 -4.40 20.72 -8.00
N GLY A 279 -4.45 20.89 -6.68
CA GLY A 279 -5.26 21.91 -6.02
C GLY A 279 -4.66 23.31 -6.11
N GLU A 280 -5.34 24.30 -5.54
CA GLU A 280 -4.92 25.72 -5.57
C GLU A 280 -3.82 26.06 -4.53
N GLU A 281 -3.64 25.23 -3.51
CA GLU A 281 -2.67 25.44 -2.44
C GLU A 281 -1.23 25.11 -2.89
N MET A 282 -0.28 26.00 -2.58
CA MET A 282 1.13 25.93 -3.01
C MET A 282 2.08 25.27 -1.98
N ASP A 283 1.56 24.67 -0.91
CA ASP A 283 2.40 24.01 0.11
C ASP A 283 3.15 22.78 -0.42
N CYS A 284 4.14 22.29 0.33
CA CYS A 284 4.87 21.07 -0.01
C CYS A 284 3.99 19.81 0.12
N LEU A 285 4.30 18.79 -0.69
CA LEU A 285 3.67 17.48 -0.63
C LEU A 285 4.57 16.50 0.12
N PRO A 286 4.01 15.47 0.78
CA PRO A 286 4.84 14.42 1.35
C PRO A 286 5.64 13.70 0.27
N GLN A 287 6.86 13.29 0.62
CA GLN A 287 7.59 12.29 -0.16
C GLN A 287 6.84 10.95 -0.11
N ILE A 288 6.77 10.24 -1.23
CA ILE A 288 6.14 8.91 -1.33
C ILE A 288 7.21 7.83 -1.50
N VAL A 289 7.24 6.87 -0.59
CA VAL A 289 8.13 5.69 -0.69
C VAL A 289 7.29 4.42 -0.63
N GLY A 290 7.18 3.72 -1.75
CA GLY A 290 6.50 2.43 -1.83
C GLY A 290 7.45 1.26 -1.57
N LEU A 291 7.02 0.26 -0.82
CA LEU A 291 7.75 -1.00 -0.61
C LEU A 291 7.01 -2.14 -1.31
N THR A 292 7.74 -2.95 -2.08
CA THR A 292 7.13 -4.16 -2.65
C THR A 292 8.13 -5.25 -3.00
N SER A 293 7.73 -6.52 -2.86
CA SER A 293 8.50 -7.67 -3.37
C SER A 293 8.31 -7.88 -4.86
N SER A 294 7.13 -7.54 -5.36
CA SER A 294 6.75 -7.60 -6.75
C SER A 294 5.60 -6.62 -6.97
N PRO A 295 5.62 -5.77 -8.01
CA PRO A 295 4.59 -4.79 -8.30
C PRO A 295 3.16 -5.32 -8.58
N GLY A 296 2.81 -6.56 -8.22
CA GLY A 296 1.50 -7.15 -8.47
C GLY A 296 1.29 -7.42 -9.96
N ILE A 297 0.52 -8.46 -10.30
CA ILE A 297 0.37 -8.89 -11.69
C ILE A 297 -1.10 -9.13 -11.99
N ASN A 298 -1.78 -8.08 -12.46
CA ASN A 298 -3.16 -8.19 -12.92
C ASN A 298 -3.25 -8.88 -14.29
N LYS A 299 -3.12 -10.22 -14.30
CA LYS A 299 -3.32 -11.06 -15.49
C LYS A 299 -2.54 -10.58 -16.72
N VAL A 300 -1.31 -10.12 -16.49
CA VAL A 300 -0.40 -9.70 -17.56
C VAL A 300 -0.14 -10.89 -18.48
N LYS A 301 -0.21 -10.64 -19.79
CA LYS A 301 -0.06 -11.68 -20.83
C LYS A 301 1.28 -11.56 -21.56
N ASP A 302 1.86 -10.37 -21.58
CA ASP A 302 3.04 -10.03 -22.34
C ASP A 302 3.83 -8.92 -21.63
N LEU A 303 5.04 -8.67 -22.11
CA LEU A 303 5.94 -7.68 -21.52
C LEU A 303 5.41 -6.25 -21.64
N THR A 304 4.66 -5.93 -22.70
CA THR A 304 4.08 -4.60 -22.93
C THR A 304 3.01 -4.29 -21.89
N SER A 305 2.11 -5.24 -21.64
CA SER A 305 1.11 -5.15 -20.59
C SER A 305 1.74 -5.16 -19.19
N ALA A 306 2.86 -5.87 -18.99
CA ALA A 306 3.63 -5.81 -17.74
C ALA A 306 4.15 -4.40 -17.46
N LYS A 307 4.80 -3.79 -18.46
CA LYS A 307 5.31 -2.41 -18.41
C LYS A 307 4.18 -1.41 -18.21
N GLY A 308 3.08 -1.57 -18.92
CA GLY A 308 1.89 -0.72 -18.77
C GLY A 308 1.32 -0.79 -17.36
N HIS A 309 1.21 -1.99 -16.79
CA HIS A 309 0.75 -2.19 -15.42
C HIS A 309 1.69 -1.54 -14.40
N LEU A 310 2.99 -1.73 -14.53
CA LEU A 310 3.99 -1.11 -13.66
C LEU A 310 3.98 0.43 -13.77
N LYS A 311 3.95 0.98 -14.99
CA LYS A 311 3.81 2.43 -15.22
C LYS A 311 2.52 2.98 -14.59
N GLN A 312 1.42 2.23 -14.63
CA GLN A 312 0.17 2.65 -13.98
C GLN A 312 0.31 2.74 -12.47
N ILE A 313 0.94 1.75 -11.81
CA ILE A 313 1.18 1.79 -10.36
C ILE A 313 2.12 2.96 -10.02
N MET A 314 3.18 3.14 -10.79
CA MET A 314 4.10 4.27 -10.67
C MET A 314 3.36 5.62 -10.79
N ALA A 315 2.46 5.78 -11.75
CA ALA A 315 1.63 6.97 -11.90
C ALA A 315 0.62 7.16 -10.75
N ASN A 316 0.02 6.08 -10.26
CA ASN A 316 -0.89 6.14 -9.11
C ASN A 316 -0.18 6.61 -7.83
N LEU A 317 1.13 6.36 -7.71
CA LEU A 317 1.96 6.70 -6.56
C LEU A 317 2.79 7.99 -6.74
N ASP A 318 2.70 8.65 -7.90
CA ASP A 318 3.57 9.77 -8.29
C ASP A 318 5.07 9.43 -8.19
N VAL A 319 5.44 8.28 -8.76
CA VAL A 319 6.81 7.75 -8.74
C VAL A 319 7.35 7.64 -10.15
N SER A 320 8.51 8.25 -10.41
CA SER A 320 9.20 8.14 -11.71
C SER A 320 10.44 7.25 -11.68
N LYS A 321 10.89 6.82 -10.49
CA LYS A 321 12.11 6.02 -10.29
C LYS A 321 11.83 4.75 -9.50
N LEU A 322 12.43 3.65 -9.94
CA LEU A 322 12.44 2.37 -9.22
C LEU A 322 13.80 2.18 -8.55
N SER A 323 13.78 1.88 -7.26
CA SER A 323 14.97 1.50 -6.50
C SER A 323 15.07 -0.02 -6.45
N ILE A 324 16.08 -0.56 -7.13
CA ILE A 324 16.36 -2.00 -7.24
C ILE A 324 17.84 -2.25 -6.99
N VAL A 325 18.18 -3.47 -6.56
CA VAL A 325 19.58 -3.88 -6.39
C VAL A 325 20.23 -4.06 -7.77
N LYS A 326 21.28 -3.27 -8.04
CA LYS A 326 22.02 -3.31 -9.31
C LYS A 326 23.46 -3.78 -9.06
N ARG A 327 24.17 -3.13 -8.14
CA ARG A 327 25.60 -3.38 -7.87
C ARG A 327 25.81 -4.58 -6.96
N TYR A 328 24.95 -4.77 -5.97
CA TYR A 328 25.16 -5.74 -4.90
C TYR A 328 24.26 -6.98 -5.02
N LYS A 329 24.00 -7.44 -6.26
CA LYS A 329 23.13 -8.61 -6.51
C LYS A 329 23.66 -9.88 -5.86
N GLU A 330 24.97 -10.11 -5.91
CA GLU A 330 25.59 -11.28 -5.29
C GLU A 330 25.50 -11.25 -3.76
N GLU A 331 25.59 -10.08 -3.15
CA GLU A 331 25.39 -9.92 -1.70
C GLU A 331 23.95 -10.23 -1.32
N LEU A 332 22.97 -9.68 -2.07
CA LEU A 332 21.55 -9.96 -1.87
C LEU A 332 21.26 -11.47 -1.88
N LEU A 333 21.77 -12.19 -2.89
CA LEU A 333 21.57 -13.64 -3.05
C LEU A 333 22.13 -14.49 -1.90
N ARG A 334 23.04 -13.96 -1.06
CA ARG A 334 23.52 -14.67 0.14
C ARG A 334 22.54 -14.61 1.30
N TYR A 335 21.63 -13.63 1.28
CA TYR A 335 20.66 -13.40 2.34
C TYR A 335 19.23 -13.79 1.94
N THR A 336 19.01 -14.11 0.67
CA THR A 336 17.72 -14.50 0.12
C THR A 336 17.80 -15.94 -0.37
N SER A 337 16.77 -16.73 -0.08
CA SER A 337 16.68 -18.11 -0.56
C SER A 337 15.80 -18.15 -1.80
N ILE A 338 16.40 -18.31 -2.97
CA ILE A 338 15.66 -18.61 -4.19
C ILE A 338 15.55 -20.14 -4.26
N ALA A 339 14.43 -20.70 -3.78
CA ALA A 339 14.18 -22.12 -3.91
C ALA A 339 14.05 -22.49 -5.40
N ALA A 340 14.90 -23.41 -5.88
CA ALA A 340 14.76 -23.96 -7.22
C ALA A 340 13.49 -24.83 -7.27
N LYS A 341 12.56 -24.51 -8.19
CA LYS A 341 11.32 -25.27 -8.38
C LYS A 341 11.52 -26.35 -9.45
N VAL A 342 11.54 -27.62 -9.05
CA VAL A 342 11.56 -28.79 -9.94
C VAL A 342 10.14 -29.32 -10.13
N ILE A 343 9.72 -29.60 -11.36
CA ILE A 343 8.33 -30.03 -11.65
C ILE A 343 8.32 -31.55 -11.92
N LEU A 344 7.56 -32.31 -11.13
CA LEU A 344 7.34 -33.75 -11.33
C LEU A 344 5.87 -34.02 -11.71
N VAL A 345 5.62 -34.35 -12.98
CA VAL A 345 4.27 -34.61 -13.49
C VAL A 345 3.94 -36.09 -13.44
N TYR A 346 2.97 -36.49 -12.61
CA TYR A 346 2.40 -37.84 -12.58
C TYR A 346 0.96 -37.85 -13.12
N LYS A 347 0.63 -38.85 -13.95
CA LYS A 347 -0.75 -39.14 -14.40
C LYS A 347 -1.31 -40.30 -13.56
N ILE A 348 -2.34 -40.05 -12.76
CA ILE A 348 -3.05 -41.10 -12.00
C ILE A 348 -4.38 -41.43 -12.71
N ARG A 349 -4.48 -42.65 -13.24
CA ARG A 349 -5.62 -43.41 -13.85
C ARG A 349 -6.81 -42.70 -14.54
N GLN A 350 -7.15 -43.25 -15.72
CA GLN A 350 -8.22 -42.84 -16.65
C GLN A 350 -9.66 -43.24 -16.27
N HIS A 351 -9.90 -43.82 -15.09
CA HIS A 351 -11.24 -44.27 -14.69
C HIS A 351 -11.65 -43.59 -13.38
N GLU A 352 -12.73 -42.80 -13.41
CA GLU A 352 -13.24 -42.01 -12.26
C GLU A 352 -14.54 -42.60 -11.69
N PRO A 353 -14.52 -43.80 -11.06
CA PRO A 353 -15.73 -44.40 -10.49
C PRO A 353 -16.37 -43.52 -9.42
N VAL A 354 -15.58 -42.74 -8.66
CA VAL A 354 -16.08 -41.80 -7.65
C VAL A 354 -16.88 -40.64 -8.26
N LYS A 355 -16.42 -40.09 -9.39
CA LYS A 355 -17.14 -39.01 -10.10
C LYS A 355 -18.44 -39.52 -10.72
N HIS A 356 -18.41 -40.74 -11.28
CA HIS A 356 -19.60 -41.38 -11.82
C HIS A 356 -20.66 -41.60 -10.73
N ILE A 357 -20.23 -42.05 -9.55
CA ILE A 357 -21.10 -42.22 -8.38
C ILE A 357 -21.61 -40.86 -7.85
N LEU A 358 -20.78 -39.80 -7.84
CA LEU A 358 -21.17 -38.45 -7.43
C LEU A 358 -22.21 -37.82 -8.37
N LEU A 359 -22.03 -37.98 -9.69
CA LEU A 359 -23.00 -37.50 -10.68
C LEU A 359 -24.33 -38.28 -10.57
N GLN A 360 -24.27 -39.58 -10.32
CA GLN A 360 -25.45 -40.39 -10.02
C GLN A 360 -26.14 -39.96 -8.71
N ALA A 361 -25.37 -39.63 -7.67
CA ALA A 361 -25.89 -39.14 -6.40
C ALA A 361 -26.51 -37.74 -6.54
N MET A 362 -25.92 -36.83 -7.31
CA MET A 362 -26.48 -35.51 -7.60
C MET A 362 -27.80 -35.60 -8.38
N ALA A 363 -27.84 -36.42 -9.44
CA ALA A 363 -29.07 -36.69 -10.19
C ALA A 363 -30.14 -37.35 -9.31
N TYR A 364 -29.74 -38.23 -8.37
CA TYR A 364 -30.63 -38.84 -7.40
C TYR A 364 -31.17 -37.82 -6.39
N VAL A 365 -30.34 -36.92 -5.85
CA VAL A 365 -30.76 -35.84 -4.93
C VAL A 365 -31.73 -34.88 -5.62
N GLU A 366 -31.45 -34.48 -6.86
CA GLU A 366 -32.39 -33.70 -7.69
C GLU A 366 -33.71 -34.44 -7.90
N SER A 367 -33.67 -35.76 -8.12
CA SER A 367 -34.88 -36.59 -8.25
C SER A 367 -35.64 -36.81 -6.92
N LYS A 368 -34.96 -36.68 -5.78
CA LYS A 368 -35.48 -36.97 -4.43
C LYS A 368 -35.84 -35.73 -3.61
N MET A 369 -35.73 -34.52 -4.17
CA MET A 369 -36.28 -33.29 -3.59
C MET A 369 -37.81 -33.35 -3.32
N ASN A 370 -38.50 -34.44 -3.71
CA ASN A 370 -39.89 -34.74 -3.34
C ASN A 370 -40.10 -35.85 -2.28
N SER A 371 -39.07 -36.42 -1.63
CA SER A 371 -39.32 -37.35 -0.51
C SER A 371 -38.14 -37.47 0.47
N ARG A 372 -38.42 -37.34 1.77
CA ARG A 372 -37.45 -37.39 2.89
C ARG A 372 -36.88 -38.80 3.12
N ILE A 373 -35.60 -39.01 2.80
CA ILE A 373 -34.77 -40.14 3.26
C ILE A 373 -33.34 -39.63 3.55
N ASP A 374 -32.67 -40.21 4.55
CA ASP A 374 -31.36 -39.79 5.07
C ASP A 374 -30.18 -40.28 4.21
N VAL A 375 -29.49 -39.33 3.58
CA VAL A 375 -28.42 -39.48 2.58
C VAL A 375 -27.03 -39.64 3.23
N PHE A 376 -26.89 -39.42 4.55
CA PHE A 376 -25.58 -39.32 5.22
C PHE A 376 -24.95 -40.66 5.65
N ALA A 377 -25.69 -41.78 5.57
CA ALA A 377 -25.18 -43.10 5.93
C ALA A 377 -24.33 -43.73 4.80
N GLU A 378 -24.78 -43.65 3.55
CA GLU A 378 -24.09 -44.26 2.39
C GLU A 378 -22.81 -43.53 1.99
N ILE A 379 -22.75 -42.20 2.18
CA ILE A 379 -21.54 -41.39 1.94
C ILE A 379 -20.37 -41.81 2.85
N ARG A 380 -20.66 -42.22 4.10
CA ARG A 380 -19.64 -42.72 5.04
C ARG A 380 -19.09 -44.10 4.67
N GLU A 381 -19.90 -44.95 4.07
CA GLU A 381 -19.49 -46.28 3.59
C GLU A 381 -18.53 -46.17 2.38
N ILE A 382 -18.80 -45.22 1.48
CA ILE A 382 -17.96 -44.92 0.32
C ILE A 382 -16.63 -44.30 0.76
N GLY A 383 -16.64 -43.40 1.75
CA GLY A 383 -15.43 -42.83 2.35
C GLY A 383 -14.46 -43.88 2.89
N ARG A 384 -14.98 -44.91 3.59
CA ARG A 384 -14.16 -46.00 4.14
C ARG A 384 -13.53 -46.91 3.08
N LYS A 385 -14.12 -47.04 1.89
CA LYS A 385 -13.54 -47.83 0.78
C LYS A 385 -12.42 -47.10 0.03
N ILE A 386 -12.37 -45.77 0.10
CA ILE A 386 -11.35 -44.93 -0.56
C ILE A 386 -10.04 -44.91 0.24
N GLU A 387 -10.09 -45.13 1.56
CA GLU A 387 -8.91 -45.02 2.44
C GLU A 387 -7.94 -46.22 2.37
N GLY A 388 -8.31 -47.34 1.74
CA GLY A 388 -7.59 -48.62 1.79
C GLY A 388 -6.90 -49.12 0.50
N GLU A 389 -6.52 -48.27 -0.47
CA GLU A 389 -5.86 -48.74 -1.71
C GLU A 389 -4.31 -48.76 -1.65
N ASN A 390 -3.72 -49.89 -2.08
CA ASN A 390 -2.28 -50.18 -2.15
C ASN A 390 -1.47 -49.28 -3.13
N ASP A 391 -2.12 -48.52 -4.02
CA ASP A 391 -1.44 -47.69 -5.04
C ASP A 391 -0.84 -46.39 -4.46
N ILE A 392 -1.38 -45.88 -3.35
CA ILE A 392 -0.86 -44.65 -2.71
C ILE A 392 0.48 -44.92 -2.01
N GLN A 393 0.66 -46.12 -1.45
CA GLN A 393 1.90 -46.51 -0.78
C GLN A 393 3.07 -46.59 -1.78
N ALA A 394 2.83 -47.14 -2.98
CA ALA A 394 3.83 -47.18 -4.05
C ALA A 394 4.23 -45.77 -4.55
N ILE A 395 3.28 -44.82 -4.57
CA ILE A 395 3.56 -43.42 -4.92
C ILE A 395 4.42 -42.74 -3.83
N ILE A 396 4.14 -43.02 -2.55
CA ILE A 396 4.93 -42.50 -1.42
C ILE A 396 6.38 -42.99 -1.50
N GLU A 397 6.59 -44.29 -1.75
CA GLU A 397 7.95 -44.87 -1.87
C GLU A 397 8.75 -44.25 -3.02
N ILE A 398 8.10 -43.93 -4.15
CA ILE A 398 8.72 -43.22 -5.27
C ILE A 398 9.06 -41.77 -4.90
N ILE A 399 8.14 -41.06 -4.23
CA ILE A 399 8.37 -39.68 -3.76
C ILE A 399 9.55 -39.63 -2.79
N GLU A 400 9.64 -40.56 -1.84
CA GLU A 400 10.74 -40.64 -0.88
C GLU A 400 12.07 -40.96 -1.57
N SER A 401 12.09 -41.87 -2.54
CA SER A 401 13.29 -42.20 -3.32
C SER A 401 13.80 -41.01 -4.16
N GLU A 402 12.91 -40.21 -4.75
CA GLU A 402 13.31 -39.03 -5.53
C GLU A 402 13.72 -37.87 -4.61
N TYR A 403 13.06 -37.71 -3.46
CA TYR A 403 13.41 -36.70 -2.44
C TYR A 403 14.85 -36.86 -1.92
N GLN A 404 15.32 -38.10 -1.76
CA GLN A 404 16.68 -38.42 -1.33
C GLN A 404 17.75 -38.12 -2.38
N ARG A 405 17.37 -37.98 -3.67
CA ARG A 405 18.30 -37.69 -4.78
C ARG A 405 18.47 -36.19 -5.06
N LEU A 406 17.65 -35.33 -4.46
CA LEU A 406 17.66 -33.88 -4.66
C LEU A 406 18.63 -33.16 -3.70
N GLU A 407 19.31 -32.12 -4.19
CA GLU A 407 20.19 -31.24 -3.39
C GLU A 407 19.41 -30.52 -2.27
N GLU A 408 20.07 -30.10 -1.18
CA GLU A 408 19.44 -29.56 0.05
C GLU A 408 18.42 -28.43 -0.21
N ASP A 409 18.63 -27.60 -1.24
CA ASP A 409 17.85 -26.37 -1.50
C ASP A 409 16.77 -26.49 -2.61
N SER A 410 16.42 -27.71 -3.03
CA SER A 410 15.45 -27.97 -4.11
C SER A 410 14.03 -28.27 -3.60
N GLY A 411 13.01 -27.57 -4.15
CA GLY A 411 11.58 -27.87 -3.93
C GLY A 411 10.96 -28.55 -5.16
N PHE A 412 9.86 -29.31 -4.98
CA PHE A 412 9.20 -29.98 -6.11
C PHE A 412 7.67 -29.90 -6.11
N ILE A 413 7.09 -29.91 -7.31
CA ILE A 413 5.63 -29.92 -7.51
C ILE A 413 5.19 -31.32 -7.91
N ILE A 414 4.24 -31.92 -7.17
CA ILE A 414 3.58 -33.18 -7.53
C ILE A 414 2.20 -32.89 -8.12
N CYS A 415 1.96 -33.39 -9.34
CA CYS A 415 0.64 -33.37 -9.95
C CYS A 415 -0.17 -34.62 -9.58
N VAL A 416 -1.41 -34.43 -9.10
CA VAL A 416 -2.39 -35.50 -8.88
C VAL A 416 -3.74 -35.12 -9.47
N MET A 417 -4.54 -36.09 -9.91
CA MET A 417 -5.73 -35.78 -10.71
C MET A 417 -6.89 -35.15 -9.91
N THR A 418 -6.92 -35.29 -8.59
CA THR A 418 -8.03 -34.79 -7.76
C THR A 418 -7.54 -34.09 -6.50
N ARG A 419 -8.33 -33.12 -6.01
CA ARG A 419 -8.07 -32.41 -4.75
C ARG A 419 -8.05 -33.34 -3.53
N ALA A 420 -8.87 -34.41 -3.55
CA ALA A 420 -8.88 -35.42 -2.50
C ALA A 420 -7.57 -36.21 -2.46
N ALA A 421 -7.03 -36.59 -3.61
CA ALA A 421 -5.71 -37.22 -3.70
C ALA A 421 -4.59 -36.29 -3.23
N ALA A 422 -4.63 -35.00 -3.59
CA ALA A 422 -3.63 -34.02 -3.15
C ALA A 422 -3.60 -33.88 -1.63
N LYS A 423 -4.78 -33.81 -1.02
CA LYS A 423 -4.93 -33.72 0.43
C LYS A 423 -4.45 -35.00 1.13
N ALA A 424 -4.84 -36.18 0.62
CA ALA A 424 -4.44 -37.47 1.19
C ALA A 424 -2.93 -37.72 1.10
N VAL A 425 -2.24 -37.25 0.05
CA VAL A 425 -0.78 -37.33 -0.08
C VAL A 425 -0.08 -36.39 0.89
N ALA A 426 -0.54 -35.15 1.02
CA ALA A 426 0.04 -34.18 1.96
C ALA A 426 -0.17 -34.57 3.44
N GLU A 427 -1.32 -35.16 3.79
CA GLU A 427 -1.61 -35.65 5.15
C GLU A 427 -0.74 -36.84 5.55
N ARG A 428 -0.29 -37.66 4.58
CA ARG A 428 0.57 -38.83 4.81
C ARG A 428 2.07 -38.52 4.83
N LEU A 429 2.48 -37.35 4.34
CA LEU A 429 3.88 -36.87 4.37
C LEU A 429 4.00 -35.49 5.06
N PRO A 430 3.56 -35.36 6.33
CA PRO A 430 3.60 -34.09 7.05
C PRO A 430 5.06 -33.68 7.29
N GLY A 431 5.47 -32.56 6.67
CA GLY A 431 6.84 -32.02 6.74
C GLY A 431 7.60 -32.04 5.41
N TYR A 432 7.15 -32.83 4.43
CA TYR A 432 7.74 -32.91 3.10
C TYR A 432 6.91 -32.19 2.03
N LEU A 433 5.57 -32.19 2.17
CA LEU A 433 4.65 -31.68 1.15
C LEU A 433 3.55 -30.81 1.76
N ARG A 434 3.22 -29.69 1.08
CA ARG A 434 2.07 -28.85 1.38
C ARG A 434 0.99 -29.03 0.30
N CYS A 435 -0.27 -29.21 0.71
CA CYS A 435 -1.41 -29.22 -0.23
C CYS A 435 -1.92 -27.79 -0.41
N THR A 436 -1.84 -27.25 -1.63
CA THR A 436 -2.37 -25.91 -1.92
C THR A 436 -3.69 -25.97 -2.68
N ASN A 437 -4.70 -25.25 -2.20
CA ASN A 437 -5.85 -24.86 -3.02
C ASN A 437 -5.52 -23.49 -3.64
N LEU A 438 -4.83 -23.47 -4.79
CA LEU A 438 -4.41 -22.22 -5.42
C LEU A 438 -5.63 -21.44 -5.93
N THR A 439 -6.12 -20.51 -5.10
CA THR A 439 -7.02 -19.43 -5.52
C THR A 439 -6.30 -18.10 -5.33
N GLY A 440 -5.53 -17.69 -6.35
CA GLY A 440 -4.88 -16.38 -6.44
C GLY A 440 -3.39 -16.36 -6.08
N LEU A 441 -2.59 -15.70 -6.93
CA LEU A 441 -1.12 -15.53 -6.84
C LEU A 441 -0.61 -14.98 -5.49
N HIS A 442 -1.42 -14.21 -4.76
CA HIS A 442 -0.94 -13.47 -3.59
C HIS A 442 -0.57 -14.39 -2.41
N LYS A 443 -1.15 -15.59 -2.31
CA LYS A 443 -0.86 -16.48 -1.18
C LYS A 443 0.51 -17.17 -1.25
N SER A 444 1.00 -17.52 -2.43
CA SER A 444 2.26 -18.27 -2.57
C SER A 444 3.51 -17.43 -2.33
N VAL A 445 3.46 -16.10 -2.53
CA VAL A 445 4.60 -15.20 -2.28
C VAL A 445 4.64 -14.72 -0.82
N GLU A 446 3.48 -14.64 -0.15
CA GLU A 446 3.34 -14.13 1.22
C GLU A 446 3.56 -15.22 2.29
N GLU A 447 3.21 -16.49 2.03
CA GLU A 447 3.40 -17.60 3.00
C GLU A 447 4.86 -18.08 3.14
N GLY A 448 5.80 -17.56 2.35
CA GLY A 448 7.25 -17.75 2.56
C GLY A 448 7.80 -17.06 3.82
N GLY A 449 6.98 -16.24 4.50
CA GLY A 449 7.39 -15.39 5.62
C GLY A 449 7.40 -16.03 7.02
N THR A 450 6.95 -17.26 7.20
CA THR A 450 6.89 -17.94 8.52
C THR A 450 7.70 -19.23 8.59
N VAL A 451 8.80 -19.34 7.83
CA VAL A 451 9.76 -20.45 8.00
C VAL A 451 10.88 -20.01 8.94
N GLY A 452 10.70 -20.30 10.24
CA GLY A 452 11.77 -20.25 11.20
C GLY A 452 12.87 -21.25 10.84
N LYS A 453 14.10 -20.76 10.68
CA LYS A 453 15.43 -21.41 10.82
C LYS A 453 15.71 -22.80 10.23
N ASN A 454 14.79 -23.48 9.55
CA ASN A 454 15.08 -24.71 8.81
C ASN A 454 15.02 -24.46 7.29
N LYS A 455 16.14 -24.74 6.65
CA LYS A 455 16.37 -24.71 5.20
C LYS A 455 15.24 -25.40 4.42
N GLY A 456 14.42 -24.62 3.71
CA GLY A 456 14.55 -24.54 2.26
C GLY A 456 13.99 -25.65 1.36
N ARG A 457 12.85 -26.31 1.68
CA ARG A 457 12.14 -27.12 0.66
C ARG A 457 10.64 -26.84 0.65
N ASP A 458 10.19 -26.00 -0.28
CA ASP A 458 8.77 -25.73 -0.50
C ASP A 458 8.26 -26.64 -1.62
N SER A 459 7.61 -27.74 -1.24
CA SER A 459 7.11 -28.76 -2.19
C SER A 459 5.58 -28.81 -2.15
N ILE A 460 4.96 -28.69 -3.32
CA ILE A 460 3.51 -28.45 -3.47
C ILE A 460 2.86 -29.62 -4.19
N VAL A 461 1.71 -30.09 -3.69
CA VAL A 461 0.87 -31.07 -4.39
C VAL A 461 -0.41 -30.40 -4.88
N GLY A 462 -0.73 -30.52 -6.17
CA GLY A 462 -1.89 -29.87 -6.79
C GLY A 462 -2.43 -30.59 -8.02
N THR A 463 -3.56 -30.12 -8.56
CA THR A 463 -4.16 -30.65 -9.80
C THR A 463 -3.47 -30.14 -11.07
N SER A 464 -3.81 -30.70 -12.23
CA SER A 464 -3.32 -30.19 -13.53
C SER A 464 -3.69 -28.71 -13.74
N THR A 465 -4.87 -28.28 -13.30
CA THR A 465 -5.29 -26.88 -13.34
C THR A 465 -4.53 -25.98 -12.37
N ASP A 466 -4.15 -26.50 -11.21
CA ASP A 466 -3.32 -25.78 -10.23
C ASP A 466 -1.91 -25.58 -10.79
N PHE A 467 -1.37 -26.58 -11.48
CA PHE A 467 -0.09 -26.51 -12.18
C PHE A 467 -0.08 -25.53 -13.35
N GLU A 468 -1.11 -25.55 -14.21
CA GLU A 468 -1.25 -24.56 -15.28
C GLU A 468 -1.36 -23.14 -14.72
N THR A 469 -2.01 -22.98 -13.57
CA THR A 469 -2.08 -21.70 -12.87
C THR A 469 -0.70 -21.30 -12.36
N GLU A 470 0.04 -22.20 -11.71
CA GLU A 470 1.38 -21.90 -11.19
C GLU A 470 2.39 -21.59 -12.30
N ASN A 471 2.35 -22.29 -13.43
CA ASN A 471 3.17 -21.95 -14.60
C ASN A 471 2.85 -20.55 -15.14
N LYS A 472 1.56 -20.19 -15.21
CA LYS A 472 1.15 -18.82 -15.58
C LYS A 472 1.69 -17.80 -14.57
N ASN A 473 1.68 -18.13 -13.28
CA ASN A 473 2.22 -17.28 -12.23
C ASN A 473 3.74 -17.06 -12.39
N ILE A 474 4.50 -18.13 -12.65
CA ILE A 474 5.96 -18.06 -12.88
C ILE A 474 6.27 -17.22 -14.13
N GLN A 475 5.56 -17.46 -15.24
CA GLN A 475 5.71 -16.68 -16.46
C GLN A 475 5.42 -15.19 -16.21
N GLN A 476 4.36 -14.90 -15.46
CA GLN A 476 4.00 -13.55 -15.06
C GLN A 476 5.11 -12.90 -14.23
N GLN A 477 5.66 -13.60 -13.23
CA GLN A 477 6.77 -13.10 -12.41
C GLN A 477 8.00 -12.76 -13.26
N TYR A 478 8.33 -13.61 -14.24
CA TYR A 478 9.42 -13.35 -15.19
C TYR A 478 9.17 -12.09 -16.02
N LEU A 479 7.97 -11.95 -16.60
CA LEU A 479 7.59 -10.76 -17.38
C LEU A 479 7.67 -9.49 -16.53
N MET A 480 7.28 -9.55 -15.25
CA MET A 480 7.36 -8.42 -14.35
C MET A 480 8.82 -8.07 -13.99
N ALA A 481 9.66 -9.06 -13.72
CA ALA A 481 11.09 -8.84 -13.47
C ALA A 481 11.78 -8.17 -14.67
N GLN A 482 11.47 -8.61 -15.89
CA GLN A 482 11.92 -7.97 -17.13
C GLN A 482 11.38 -6.54 -17.27
N ALA A 483 10.09 -6.31 -16.98
CA ALA A 483 9.49 -4.99 -17.05
C ALA A 483 10.15 -4.00 -16.06
N ILE A 484 10.43 -4.44 -14.84
CA ILE A 484 11.15 -3.66 -13.83
C ILE A 484 12.55 -3.30 -14.34
N GLU A 485 13.30 -4.27 -14.86
CA GLU A 485 14.65 -4.03 -15.34
C GLU A 485 14.66 -3.02 -16.49
N GLU A 486 13.77 -3.17 -17.46
CA GLU A 486 13.68 -2.24 -18.59
C GLU A 486 13.20 -0.86 -18.19
N ILE A 487 12.14 -0.76 -17.38
CA ILE A 487 11.65 0.55 -16.89
C ILE A 487 12.72 1.25 -16.04
N SER A 488 13.50 0.52 -15.25
CA SER A 488 14.58 1.09 -14.42
C SER A 488 15.72 1.75 -15.22
N LYS A 489 15.75 1.55 -16.54
CA LYS A 489 16.74 2.12 -17.48
C LYS A 489 16.17 3.29 -18.28
N LEU A 490 14.86 3.52 -18.26
CA LEU A 490 14.18 4.56 -19.03
C LEU A 490 14.02 5.85 -18.21
N ASN A 491 14.05 7.00 -18.89
CA ASN A 491 13.56 8.25 -18.30
C ASN A 491 12.07 8.39 -18.60
N ILE A 492 11.23 8.16 -17.58
CA ILE A 492 9.77 8.16 -17.70
C ILE A 492 9.11 9.30 -16.91
N VAL A 493 9.87 10.32 -16.50
CA VAL A 493 9.35 11.42 -15.68
C VAL A 493 8.15 12.10 -16.34
N SER A 494 8.24 12.43 -17.63
CA SER A 494 7.14 13.03 -18.37
C SER A 494 5.95 12.09 -18.56
N ASP A 495 6.21 10.81 -18.86
CA ASP A 495 5.17 9.80 -19.05
C ASP A 495 4.32 9.65 -17.78
N ILE A 496 4.98 9.59 -16.62
CA ILE A 496 4.34 9.45 -15.31
C ILE A 496 3.53 10.70 -14.98
N ALA A 497 4.08 11.90 -15.18
CA ALA A 497 3.36 13.15 -14.92
C ALA A 497 2.09 13.29 -15.79
N ILE A 498 2.15 12.88 -17.06
CA ILE A 498 0.99 12.88 -17.97
C ILE A 498 -0.06 11.86 -17.51
N ALA A 499 0.38 10.63 -17.20
CA ALA A 499 -0.52 9.56 -16.76
C ALA A 499 -1.21 9.91 -15.43
N GLU A 500 -0.46 10.43 -14.47
CA GLU A 500 -0.97 10.91 -13.18
C GLU A 500 -2.02 12.00 -13.35
N LYS A 501 -1.75 13.01 -14.19
CA LYS A 501 -2.72 14.08 -14.46
C LYS A 501 -4.00 13.53 -15.08
N SER A 502 -3.89 12.59 -16.01
CA SER A 502 -5.05 11.94 -16.62
C SER A 502 -5.88 11.13 -15.61
N ILE A 503 -5.22 10.47 -14.64
CA ILE A 503 -5.89 9.77 -13.53
C ILE A 503 -6.66 10.80 -12.70
N PHE A 504 -6.03 11.91 -12.31
CA PHE A 504 -6.69 12.96 -11.53
C PHE A 504 -7.92 13.54 -12.24
N GLU A 505 -7.80 13.88 -13.53
CA GLU A 505 -8.92 14.41 -14.33
C GLU A 505 -10.08 13.40 -14.38
N THR A 506 -9.79 12.11 -14.53
CA THR A 506 -10.79 11.04 -14.50
C THR A 506 -11.47 10.94 -13.14
N GLU A 507 -10.70 11.00 -12.04
CA GLU A 507 -11.22 10.98 -10.68
C GLU A 507 -12.10 12.20 -10.38
N GLU A 508 -11.71 13.39 -10.85
CA GLU A 508 -12.52 14.60 -10.73
C GLU A 508 -13.86 14.47 -11.46
N ILE A 509 -13.85 13.96 -12.70
CA ILE A 509 -15.09 13.68 -13.44
C ILE A 509 -15.96 12.67 -12.67
N GLU A 510 -15.38 11.59 -12.15
CA GLU A 510 -16.10 10.61 -11.34
C GLU A 510 -16.66 11.22 -10.05
N ARG A 511 -15.91 12.09 -9.36
CA ARG A 511 -16.33 12.81 -8.15
C ARG A 511 -17.46 13.79 -8.43
N MET A 512 -17.35 14.59 -9.50
CA MET A 512 -18.40 15.50 -9.95
C MET A 512 -19.66 14.72 -10.35
N ALA A 513 -19.51 13.62 -11.10
CA ALA A 513 -20.61 12.73 -11.45
C ALA A 513 -21.26 12.07 -10.21
N ALA A 514 -20.46 11.70 -9.20
CA ALA A 514 -20.97 11.16 -7.94
C ALA A 514 -21.73 12.21 -7.11
N LYS A 515 -21.25 13.46 -7.06
CA LYS A 515 -21.97 14.59 -6.46
C LYS A 515 -23.29 14.86 -7.19
N ASN A 516 -23.31 14.76 -8.52
CA ASN A 516 -24.49 14.97 -9.35
C ASN A 516 -25.46 13.76 -9.44
N LYS A 517 -25.01 12.55 -9.06
CA LYS A 517 -25.83 11.31 -9.09
C LYS A 517 -26.91 11.25 -8.01
N LYS A 518 -26.72 11.96 -6.89
CA LYS A 518 -27.66 11.90 -5.76
C LYS A 518 -28.74 12.96 -5.90
N ARG A 519 -29.89 12.57 -6.46
CA ARG A 519 -31.06 13.46 -6.56
C ARG A 519 -31.85 13.47 -5.26
N LYS A 520 -32.50 14.60 -4.96
CA LYS A 520 -33.64 14.62 -4.02
C LYS A 520 -34.79 13.89 -4.72
N GLY A 521 -35.38 12.90 -4.05
CA GLY A 521 -36.45 12.11 -4.64
C GLY A 521 -37.16 11.27 -3.58
N LEU A 522 -38.43 10.98 -3.84
CA LEU A 522 -39.26 10.11 -3.00
C LEU A 522 -38.99 8.66 -3.38
N PHE A 523 -38.57 7.86 -2.40
CA PHE A 523 -38.36 6.43 -2.55
C PHE A 523 -38.89 5.70 -1.32
N SER A 524 -39.21 4.42 -1.47
CA SER A 524 -39.50 3.54 -0.34
C SER A 524 -38.53 2.38 -0.28
N VAL A 525 -38.28 1.89 0.93
CA VAL A 525 -37.47 0.71 1.18
C VAL A 525 -38.39 -0.46 1.43
N HIS A 526 -38.14 -1.55 0.73
CA HIS A 526 -38.95 -2.76 0.80
C HIS A 526 -38.09 -3.94 1.23
N CYS A 527 -38.69 -4.91 1.90
CA CYS A 527 -38.06 -6.21 2.09
C CYS A 527 -37.74 -6.82 0.72
N LYS A 528 -36.51 -7.27 0.52
CA LYS A 528 -36.05 -7.85 -0.74
C LYS A 528 -36.83 -9.10 -1.12
N TYR A 529 -37.15 -9.93 -0.13
CA TYR A 529 -37.73 -11.26 -0.33
C TYR A 529 -39.25 -11.22 -0.56
N CYS A 530 -40.01 -10.57 0.32
CA CYS A 530 -41.48 -10.52 0.20
C CYS A 530 -42.02 -9.25 -0.44
N GLY A 531 -41.22 -8.18 -0.53
CA GLY A 531 -41.64 -6.91 -1.11
C GLY A 531 -42.44 -5.97 -0.20
N VAL A 532 -42.72 -6.36 1.06
CA VAL A 532 -43.41 -5.48 2.02
C VAL A 532 -42.65 -4.16 2.22
N VAL A 533 -43.37 -3.06 2.34
CA VAL A 533 -42.78 -1.72 2.58
C VAL A 533 -42.24 -1.67 4.00
N ILE A 534 -40.94 -1.46 4.18
CA ILE A 534 -40.33 -1.28 5.50
C ILE A 534 -40.51 0.16 5.96
N THR A 535 -40.03 1.11 5.17
CA THR A 535 -40.11 2.55 5.50
C THR A 535 -40.03 3.42 4.24
N ASP A 536 -40.35 4.70 4.41
CA ASP A 536 -40.12 5.74 3.40
C ASP A 536 -38.70 6.31 3.53
N GLY A 537 -38.08 6.66 2.40
CA GLY A 537 -36.74 7.23 2.35
C GLY A 537 -36.60 8.56 3.10
N ASN A 538 -37.69 9.30 3.31
CA ASN A 538 -37.67 10.53 4.11
C ASN A 538 -37.51 10.29 5.62
N LEU A 539 -37.87 9.09 6.10
CA LEU A 539 -37.72 8.65 7.50
C LEU A 539 -36.37 7.97 7.72
N MET A 540 -35.58 7.74 6.67
CA MET A 540 -34.23 7.23 6.82
C MET A 540 -33.23 8.33 7.20
N ARG A 541 -32.28 7.97 8.06
CA ARG A 541 -31.08 8.75 8.33
C ARG A 541 -29.85 7.88 8.20
N HIS A 542 -28.71 8.51 7.97
CA HIS A 542 -27.42 7.84 8.10
C HIS A 542 -26.61 8.40 9.25
N VAL A 543 -25.83 7.54 9.90
CA VAL A 543 -24.80 7.94 10.87
C VAL A 543 -23.44 7.48 10.33
N ASN A 544 -22.50 8.41 10.23
CA ASN A 544 -21.15 8.22 9.66
C ASN A 544 -21.12 7.62 8.24
N LYS A 545 -22.22 7.68 7.48
CA LYS A 545 -22.43 7.01 6.18
C LYS A 545 -22.21 5.49 6.19
N LYS A 546 -22.04 4.90 7.37
CA LYS A 546 -21.90 3.45 7.64
C LYS A 546 -23.26 2.85 8.00
N TRP A 547 -23.96 3.49 8.92
CA TRP A 547 -25.23 3.02 9.47
C TRP A 547 -26.40 3.72 8.81
N TYR A 548 -27.38 2.96 8.31
CA TYR A 548 -28.58 3.48 7.67
C TYR A 548 -29.79 3.07 8.52
N ILE A 549 -30.29 4.02 9.29
CA ILE A 549 -31.29 3.80 10.32
C ILE A 549 -32.66 4.33 9.91
N VAL A 550 -33.70 3.71 10.44
CA VAL A 550 -35.09 4.17 10.30
C VAL A 550 -35.46 5.02 11.51
N CYS A 551 -35.74 6.30 11.28
CA CYS A 551 -36.16 7.26 12.30
C CYS A 551 -37.69 7.33 12.37
N ASP A 552 -38.29 6.16 12.59
CA ASP A 552 -39.72 6.00 12.80
C ASP A 552 -39.97 4.91 13.84
N LYS A 553 -40.51 5.27 15.00
CA LYS A 553 -40.78 4.32 16.10
C LYS A 553 -41.79 3.26 15.69
N GLU A 554 -42.69 3.55 14.74
CA GLU A 554 -43.68 2.59 14.27
C GLU A 554 -43.04 1.38 13.58
N VAL A 555 -41.82 1.52 13.02
CA VAL A 555 -41.14 0.36 12.41
C VAL A 555 -40.77 -0.71 13.43
N LEU A 556 -40.57 -0.34 14.70
CA LEU A 556 -40.23 -1.26 15.79
C LEU A 556 -41.42 -2.13 16.22
N THR A 557 -42.65 -1.72 15.92
CA THR A 557 -43.85 -2.54 16.20
C THR A 557 -44.11 -3.58 15.11
N ARG A 558 -43.38 -3.49 13.99
CA ARG A 558 -43.52 -4.34 12.80
C ARG A 558 -42.42 -5.40 12.70
N VAL A 559 -41.65 -5.59 13.77
CA VAL A 559 -40.55 -6.55 13.82
C VAL A 559 -40.63 -7.47 15.03
N ASP A 560 -40.37 -8.75 14.78
CA ASP A 560 -40.07 -9.74 15.78
C ASP A 560 -38.60 -9.63 16.16
N ARG A 561 -38.35 -9.60 17.48
CA ARG A 561 -37.04 -9.33 18.07
C ARG A 561 -36.41 -10.63 18.54
N ILE A 562 -35.17 -10.88 18.11
CA ILE A 562 -34.36 -11.99 18.63
C ILE A 562 -33.15 -11.42 19.34
N THR A 563 -33.10 -11.57 20.65
CA THR A 563 -32.00 -11.11 21.48
C THR A 563 -30.70 -11.80 21.09
N ILE A 564 -29.65 -11.00 20.92
CA ILE A 564 -28.31 -11.52 20.61
C ILE A 564 -27.59 -11.83 21.93
N PRO A 565 -26.91 -12.99 22.06
CA PRO A 565 -26.15 -13.31 23.26
C PRO A 565 -25.15 -12.21 23.61
N THR A 566 -25.00 -11.88 24.90
CA THR A 566 -24.18 -10.75 25.39
C THR A 566 -22.73 -10.79 24.87
N LYS A 567 -22.16 -12.00 24.70
CA LYS A 567 -20.80 -12.20 24.13
C LYS A 567 -20.66 -11.77 22.66
N LYS A 568 -21.77 -11.60 21.94
CA LYS A 568 -21.82 -11.17 20.54
C LYS A 568 -22.34 -9.74 20.38
N GLN A 569 -22.78 -9.10 21.46
CA GLN A 569 -23.10 -7.67 21.45
C GLN A 569 -21.79 -6.91 21.35
N LYS A 570 -21.69 -6.07 20.31
CA LYS A 570 -20.52 -5.22 20.08
C LYS A 570 -20.99 -3.77 20.05
N GLU A 571 -20.10 -2.88 20.50
CA GLU A 571 -20.31 -1.44 20.50
C GLU A 571 -19.33 -0.80 19.53
N PHE A 572 -19.84 -0.01 18.59
CA PHE A 572 -19.05 0.67 17.57
C PHE A 572 -19.71 2.01 17.23
N ASP A 573 -18.93 3.09 17.12
CA ASP A 573 -19.44 4.43 16.78
C ASP A 573 -20.60 4.91 17.71
N GLY A 574 -20.61 4.48 18.97
CA GLY A 574 -21.70 4.75 19.93
C GLY A 574 -23.00 3.96 19.69
N PHE A 575 -22.98 2.98 18.77
CA PHE A 575 -24.05 2.03 18.53
C PHE A 575 -23.77 0.72 19.27
N ARG A 576 -24.70 0.31 20.14
CA ARG A 576 -24.67 -1.02 20.75
C ARG A 576 -25.70 -1.92 20.09
N MET A 577 -25.25 -3.02 19.49
CA MET A 577 -26.14 -4.01 18.89
C MET A 577 -26.91 -4.77 19.98
N LEU A 578 -28.23 -4.70 19.97
CA LEU A 578 -29.06 -5.37 20.98
C LEU A 578 -29.67 -6.67 20.44
N GLU A 579 -30.35 -6.57 19.30
CA GLU A 579 -31.26 -7.61 18.81
C GLU A 579 -31.19 -7.73 17.28
N LYS A 580 -31.60 -8.89 16.75
CA LYS A 580 -31.92 -9.05 15.33
C LYS A 580 -33.39 -8.70 15.09
N ALA A 581 -33.65 -7.97 14.01
CA ALA A 581 -35.00 -7.57 13.59
C ALA A 581 -35.48 -8.44 12.44
N TYR A 582 -36.61 -9.13 12.62
CA TYR A 582 -37.28 -9.89 11.57
C TYR A 582 -38.66 -9.29 11.33
N GLY A 583 -39.03 -8.99 10.09
CA GLY A 583 -40.35 -8.37 9.85
C GLY A 583 -41.49 -9.29 10.28
N SER A 584 -42.35 -8.87 11.21
CA SER A 584 -43.38 -9.73 11.83
C SER A 584 -44.36 -10.33 10.82
N GLU A 585 -44.65 -9.61 9.73
CA GLU A 585 -45.53 -10.10 8.67
C GLU A 585 -44.84 -11.07 7.70
N CYS A 586 -43.50 -11.07 7.63
CA CYS A 586 -42.76 -11.75 6.57
C CYS A 586 -41.71 -12.75 7.06
N GLY A 587 -41.33 -12.74 8.34
CA GLY A 587 -40.30 -13.61 8.92
C GLY A 587 -38.89 -13.39 8.38
N HIS A 588 -38.65 -12.41 7.52
CA HIS A 588 -37.34 -12.16 6.92
C HIS A 588 -36.50 -11.21 7.77
N ASN A 589 -35.20 -11.50 7.85
CA ASN A 589 -34.23 -10.66 8.53
C ASN A 589 -34.16 -9.28 7.85
N TRP A 590 -34.40 -8.20 8.58
CA TRP A 590 -34.20 -6.81 8.16
C TRP A 590 -32.90 -6.21 8.69
N ASP A 591 -32.12 -7.05 9.37
CA ASP A 591 -30.87 -6.81 10.06
C ASP A 591 -30.99 -6.63 11.57
N SER A 592 -30.81 -5.44 12.14
CA SER A 592 -30.54 -5.33 13.59
C SER A 592 -31.10 -4.08 14.25
N ILE A 593 -31.44 -4.25 15.52
CA ILE A 593 -31.85 -3.17 16.42
C ILE A 593 -30.63 -2.75 17.22
N PHE A 594 -30.33 -1.46 17.18
CA PHE A 594 -29.21 -0.85 17.88
C PHE A 594 -29.69 0.21 18.85
N MET A 595 -28.97 0.35 19.96
CA MET A 595 -29.07 1.49 20.85
C MET A 595 -28.08 2.56 20.43
N TYR A 596 -28.57 3.78 20.21
CA TYR A 596 -27.75 4.96 19.89
C TYR A 596 -28.27 6.17 20.66
N LYS A 597 -27.39 6.85 21.41
CA LYS A 597 -27.74 7.99 22.27
C LYS A 597 -29.02 7.77 23.09
N GLU A 598 -29.11 6.60 23.74
CA GLU A 598 -30.23 6.17 24.60
C GLU A 598 -31.57 5.93 23.86
N SER A 599 -31.54 5.65 22.56
CA SER A 599 -32.74 5.35 21.79
C SER A 599 -32.52 4.15 20.87
N GLU A 600 -33.56 3.33 20.71
CA GLU A 600 -33.54 2.15 19.84
C GLU A 600 -33.86 2.54 18.40
N PHE A 601 -33.06 2.03 17.46
CA PHE A 601 -33.27 2.20 16.03
C PHE A 601 -33.10 0.86 15.31
N ILE A 602 -33.85 0.68 14.22
CA ILE A 602 -33.56 -0.38 13.24
C ILE A 602 -32.53 0.15 12.26
N ALA A 603 -31.38 -0.52 12.15
CA ALA A 603 -30.46 -0.32 11.04
C ALA A 603 -30.70 -1.38 9.97
N LEU A 604 -30.81 -0.95 8.72
CA LEU A 604 -31.12 -1.82 7.60
C LEU A 604 -29.83 -2.24 6.86
N ALA A 605 -29.62 -3.55 6.75
CA ALA A 605 -28.61 -4.06 5.83
C ALA A 605 -29.18 -4.18 4.42
N GLN A 606 -28.43 -3.65 3.47
CA GLN A 606 -28.82 -3.60 2.08
C GLN A 606 -29.08 -4.96 1.44
N ASP A 607 -28.38 -6.00 1.89
CA ASP A 607 -28.53 -7.36 1.37
C ASP A 607 -29.97 -7.90 1.53
N TYR A 608 -30.73 -7.34 2.48
CA TYR A 608 -32.09 -7.74 2.81
C TYR A 608 -33.18 -6.78 2.30
N VAL A 609 -32.80 -5.66 1.69
CA VAL A 609 -33.76 -4.66 1.21
C VAL A 609 -33.62 -4.35 -0.27
N LYS A 610 -34.69 -3.80 -0.86
CA LYS A 610 -34.70 -3.25 -2.23
C LYS A 610 -35.36 -1.89 -2.22
N ILE A 611 -34.92 -1.01 -3.12
CA ILE A 611 -35.36 0.38 -3.16
C ILE A 611 -36.35 0.57 -4.30
N PHE A 612 -37.51 1.16 -4.02
CA PHE A 612 -38.50 1.51 -5.03
C PHE A 612 -38.48 3.02 -5.28
N ASP A 613 -38.17 3.40 -6.52
CA ASP A 613 -38.25 4.78 -6.99
C ASP A 613 -39.70 5.13 -7.29
N ARG A 614 -40.31 5.97 -6.44
CA ARG A 614 -41.72 6.33 -6.61
C ARG A 614 -41.96 7.23 -7.82
N GLN A 615 -40.96 7.99 -8.24
CA GLN A 615 -41.08 8.88 -9.39
C GLN A 615 -40.90 8.12 -10.70
N ALA A 616 -39.96 7.17 -10.75
CA ALA A 616 -39.71 6.34 -11.93
C ALA A 616 -40.57 5.07 -11.99
N GLY A 617 -41.32 4.75 -10.92
CA GLY A 617 -42.19 3.59 -10.83
C GLY A 617 -41.48 2.24 -10.91
N LYS A 618 -40.20 2.17 -10.49
CA LYS A 618 -39.38 0.96 -10.66
C LYS A 618 -38.47 0.69 -9.46
N PHE A 619 -38.11 -0.58 -9.28
CA PHE A 619 -37.08 -0.98 -8.33
C PHE A 619 -35.68 -0.63 -8.84
N ILE A 620 -34.82 -0.17 -7.92
CA ILE A 620 -33.41 0.11 -8.17
C ILE A 620 -32.59 -1.01 -7.52
N ASP A 621 -31.77 -1.69 -8.32
CA ASP A 621 -30.76 -2.61 -7.79
C ASP A 621 -29.65 -1.79 -7.13
N CYS A 622 -29.57 -1.89 -5.81
CA CYS A 622 -28.59 -1.21 -5.01
C CYS A 622 -27.86 -2.29 -4.22
N ARG A 623 -26.58 -2.53 -4.54
CA ARG A 623 -25.71 -3.50 -3.86
C ARG A 623 -24.80 -2.90 -2.78
N LYS A 624 -24.58 -1.59 -2.81
CA LYS A 624 -23.91 -0.80 -1.75
C LYS A 624 -24.71 0.47 -1.44
N TRP A 625 -24.90 0.86 -0.18
CA TRP A 625 -25.67 2.07 0.16
C TRP A 625 -25.03 3.33 -0.45
N SER A 626 -23.70 3.30 -0.65
CA SER A 626 -22.95 4.33 -1.38
C SER A 626 -23.42 4.51 -2.83
N ASN A 627 -23.96 3.47 -3.46
CA ASN A 627 -24.46 3.49 -4.84
C ASN A 627 -25.91 3.97 -4.94
N LEU A 628 -26.56 4.30 -3.82
CA LEU A 628 -27.92 4.81 -3.82
C LEU A 628 -27.98 6.16 -4.55
N VAL A 629 -28.87 6.24 -5.54
CA VAL A 629 -29.10 7.45 -6.36
C VAL A 629 -29.88 8.55 -5.62
N PHE A 630 -30.36 8.26 -4.41
CA PHE A 630 -31.09 9.20 -3.56
C PHE A 630 -30.22 9.70 -2.41
N LYS A 631 -30.40 10.96 -2.03
CA LYS A 631 -29.74 11.54 -0.85
C LYS A 631 -30.51 11.16 0.42
N ILE A 632 -29.89 10.33 1.27
CA ILE A 632 -30.32 10.11 2.67
C ILE A 632 -29.68 11.21 3.53
N LYS A 633 -30.44 11.78 4.46
CA LYS A 633 -29.94 12.84 5.35
C LYS A 633 -29.09 12.25 6.49
N HIS A 634 -28.12 13.03 6.96
CA HIS A 634 -27.41 12.73 8.21
C HIS A 634 -28.36 12.87 9.40
N MET A 635 -28.20 12.04 10.43
CA MET A 635 -28.96 12.14 11.68
C MET A 635 -28.59 13.42 12.44
N SER A 636 -29.48 14.41 12.52
CA SER A 636 -29.25 15.62 13.33
C SER A 636 -29.68 15.42 14.79
N ASP A 637 -29.22 16.29 15.68
CA ASP A 637 -29.71 16.31 17.07
C ASP A 637 -31.21 16.65 17.14
N ASP A 638 -31.72 17.47 16.22
CA ASP A 638 -33.16 17.74 16.08
C ASP A 638 -33.94 16.47 15.68
N ASP A 639 -33.43 15.68 14.72
CA ASP A 639 -34.03 14.39 14.34
C ASP A 639 -34.09 13.46 15.55
N LEU A 640 -33.03 13.43 16.37
CA LEU A 640 -32.97 12.62 17.59
C LEU A 640 -33.96 13.10 18.65
N GLN A 641 -34.05 14.40 18.90
CA GLN A 641 -35.02 14.96 19.84
C GLN A 641 -36.46 14.70 19.40
N ASN A 642 -36.75 14.86 18.11
CA ASN A 642 -38.06 14.57 17.54
C ASN A 642 -38.39 13.07 17.60
N TYR A 643 -37.39 12.20 17.41
CA TYR A 643 -37.56 10.77 17.59
C TYR A 643 -37.77 10.38 19.05
N LYS A 644 -37.16 11.09 20.02
CA LYS A 644 -37.33 10.83 21.45
C LYS A 644 -38.71 11.23 21.96
N LYS A 645 -39.26 12.35 21.48
CA LYS A 645 -40.66 12.74 21.67
C LYS A 645 -41.62 11.65 21.13
#